data_AF-A0A970WSS5-F1
#
_entry.id   AF-A0A970WSS5-F1
#
_cell.length_a   1.000
_cell.length_b   1.000
_cell.length_c   1.000
_cell.angle_alpha   90.00
_cell.angle_beta   90.00
_cell.angle_gamma   90.00
#
_symmetry.space_group_name_H-M   'P 1'
#
loop_
_entity.id
_entity.type
_entity.pdbx_description
1 polymer ?
#
loop_
_entity_poly.entity_id
_entity_poly.type
_entity_poly.pdbx_seq_one_letter_code
_entity_poly.pdbx_strand_id
1 'polypeptide(L)'
;MKTAYSLRFCFGGLVASILMLSGTGQTAYAQVAVPHMPVRDRPNPQSTGLANAPDEATTAEVDRHLRLGRPILLHDRERQGYAVAVDGRTRIPLWVQYELRRSELDGPGSRDDSEFEADDSLPLNARAELSDYRHSGFDRGHMAPAGDMKRSQDVMDDSFLLSNIAPQVGSGFNRHIWRLLEEAVRDWVREREQLTIITGPVFAPDGDNTVSYKVVGEHNVAVPTHFFKIVVDNRGDERDSLAFLMPNRVLFGRQFEDFLVSIDEIEKATGLDFLSNLPDDAEEKLESAKAHRAWRTGRELRTLMARAAREVQVHEIALNENGRFVNAEQVEQLVQAAKEANPTHFFLLAHGWNNSRSDALNSYQRMISLMGQVADARPGTRPEPYRPFVVGVVWPSKAWDTESRSLTAIQAGEDLTLAVAKVLPPGRSEAYLDDVTRLRTLLLQDPVTLTPQDYQDTWQILRRYSLPAESVDDECLFDGPLPAGTSPQKGLGGLSIRDLFRVFTFWQMKKRAGTVGNLGGHQLLARLMQEFRDAEWHVSGHSFGCRLWLAALTNNELPRKIDSLTLIQGAVSSYAFAISVPGENRPGGYRPAINTVNGPIIVTHSKQDMPLNWAYPLGSRLAGQVGELEPTGAPPSPYSALGAVGASAVGHRLVLEEYRQDPTALPPRYALGSGVFSVNGDELIDGHSGFYSEHIAWLLWATIEQ
;
A
#
# COMPACT_ATOMS: atom_id res chain seq x y z
N MET A 1 2.17 30.10 -66.14
CA MET A 1 1.89 31.45 -66.69
C MET A 1 0.43 31.77 -66.39
N LYS A 2 0.18 32.96 -65.83
CA LYS A 2 -1.10 33.56 -65.36
C LYS A 2 -1.63 33.06 -64.00
N THR A 3 -2.14 33.88 -63.07
CA THR A 3 -1.92 35.27 -62.61
C THR A 3 -2.57 35.30 -61.22
N ALA A 4 -2.01 36.06 -60.28
CA ALA A 4 -2.55 36.31 -58.94
C ALA A 4 -3.96 36.92 -58.92
N TYR A 5 -4.71 36.71 -57.83
CA TYR A 5 -5.44 37.76 -57.07
C TYR A 5 -5.72 37.28 -55.63
N SER A 6 -6.03 38.25 -54.77
CA SER A 6 -5.57 38.41 -53.39
C SER A 6 -6.71 38.63 -52.38
N LEU A 7 -6.46 38.32 -51.08
CA LEU A 7 -7.13 38.79 -49.84
C LEU A 7 -8.62 38.36 -49.64
N ARG A 8 -9.16 38.11 -48.43
CA ARG A 8 -8.79 38.31 -47.02
C ARG A 8 -9.64 37.37 -46.14
N PHE A 9 -9.13 37.09 -44.94
CA PHE A 9 -9.63 36.21 -43.87
C PHE A 9 -11.07 36.46 -43.38
N CYS A 10 -11.73 35.36 -43.01
CA CYS A 10 -12.46 35.18 -41.75
C CYS A 10 -12.50 33.66 -41.43
N PHE A 11 -11.67 33.20 -40.49
CA PHE A 11 -11.72 31.82 -39.99
C PHE A 11 -12.60 31.78 -38.74
N GLY A 12 -13.78 31.20 -38.89
CA GLY A 12 -14.55 30.61 -37.82
C GLY A 12 -15.00 29.23 -38.32
N GLY A 13 -14.66 28.18 -37.57
CA GLY A 13 -15.26 26.86 -37.76
C GLY A 13 -14.28 25.74 -38.16
N LEU A 14 -14.25 24.74 -37.27
CA LEU A 14 -14.01 23.31 -37.50
C LEU A 14 -12.67 22.88 -38.12
N VAL A 15 -11.88 22.18 -37.32
CA VAL A 15 -11.18 20.98 -37.82
C VAL A 15 -11.58 19.81 -36.93
N ALA A 16 -12.35 18.92 -37.54
CA ALA A 16 -12.59 17.56 -37.09
C ALA A 16 -11.31 16.72 -37.27
N SER A 17 -11.21 15.75 -36.37
CA SER A 17 -10.24 14.67 -36.22
C SER A 17 -9.62 14.11 -37.52
N ILE A 18 -8.29 13.99 -37.51
CA ILE A 18 -7.57 12.86 -38.13
C ILE A 18 -6.60 12.33 -37.06
N LEU A 19 -7.01 11.27 -36.36
CA LEU A 19 -6.13 10.45 -35.53
C LEU A 19 -5.61 9.33 -36.42
N MET A 20 -4.33 9.41 -36.82
CA MET A 20 -3.58 8.25 -37.29
C MET A 20 -3.06 7.51 -36.05
N LEU A 21 -3.53 6.27 -35.90
CA LEU A 21 -3.08 5.28 -34.92
C LEU A 21 -1.58 5.00 -35.08
N SER A 22 -0.81 5.30 -34.03
CA SER A 22 0.39 4.55 -33.67
C SER A 22 0.87 4.97 -32.28
N GLY A 23 1.27 3.99 -31.46
CA GLY A 23 2.26 4.22 -30.39
C GLY A 23 1.74 4.20 -28.95
N THR A 24 2.02 3.09 -28.28
CA THR A 24 2.49 2.99 -26.88
C THR A 24 1.66 3.65 -25.78
N GLY A 25 1.13 2.83 -24.86
CA GLY A 25 0.51 3.26 -23.61
C GLY A 25 1.50 3.94 -22.67
N GLN A 26 1.77 5.22 -22.90
CA GLN A 26 2.37 6.15 -21.96
C GLN A 26 1.28 6.88 -21.19
N THR A 27 1.49 7.03 -19.88
CA THR A 27 0.80 8.03 -19.05
C THR A 27 0.89 9.39 -19.72
N ALA A 28 -0.25 9.97 -20.09
CA ALA A 28 -0.30 11.31 -20.68
C ALA A 28 -0.30 12.37 -19.56
N TYR A 29 0.63 13.31 -19.65
CA TYR A 29 0.61 14.54 -18.86
C TYR A 29 -0.14 15.60 -19.67
N ALA A 30 -1.17 16.22 -19.10
CA ALA A 30 -1.83 17.35 -19.73
C ALA A 30 -1.08 18.65 -19.39
N GLN A 31 -0.72 19.44 -20.41
CA GLN A 31 -0.24 20.82 -20.26
C GLN A 31 -1.33 21.76 -20.78
N VAL A 32 -1.86 22.62 -19.92
CA VAL A 32 -2.83 23.67 -20.32
C VAL A 32 -2.30 25.01 -19.86
N ALA A 33 -2.06 25.93 -20.80
CA ALA A 33 -1.76 27.32 -20.48
C ALA A 33 -3.02 28.00 -19.93
N VAL A 34 -2.88 28.70 -18.80
CA VAL A 34 -3.99 29.38 -18.10
C VAL A 34 -4.43 30.61 -18.90
N PRO A 35 -5.67 30.70 -19.41
CA PRO A 35 -6.20 31.97 -19.89
C PRO A 35 -6.69 32.78 -18.70
N HIS A 36 -6.23 34.02 -18.60
CA HIS A 36 -6.76 35.03 -17.69
C HIS A 36 -8.24 35.27 -18.04
N MET A 37 -9.17 34.85 -17.18
CA MET A 37 -10.60 35.15 -17.37
C MET A 37 -10.90 36.55 -16.83
N PRO A 38 -11.49 37.46 -17.63
CA PRO A 38 -11.91 38.77 -17.14
C PRO A 38 -13.23 38.66 -16.36
N VAL A 39 -13.28 39.36 -15.22
CA VAL A 39 -14.50 39.60 -14.44
C VAL A 39 -15.56 40.25 -15.33
N ARG A 40 -16.76 39.67 -15.42
CA ARG A 40 -17.91 40.26 -16.11
C ARG A 40 -19.15 40.24 -15.23
N ASP A 41 -19.88 41.36 -15.30
CA ASP A 41 -21.06 41.71 -14.53
C ASP A 41 -22.23 40.72 -14.64
N ARG A 42 -23.03 40.69 -13.56
CA ARG A 42 -24.20 39.83 -13.32
C ARG A 42 -25.27 39.93 -14.43
N PRO A 43 -25.85 38.81 -14.93
CA PRO A 43 -27.09 38.85 -15.71
C PRO A 43 -28.34 38.74 -14.83
N ASN A 44 -29.38 39.47 -15.25
CA ASN A 44 -30.72 39.53 -14.68
C ASN A 44 -31.54 38.24 -14.99
N PRO A 45 -32.33 37.67 -14.06
CA PRO A 45 -33.00 36.39 -14.31
C PRO A 45 -34.39 36.59 -14.93
N GLN A 46 -34.62 36.08 -16.14
CA GLN A 46 -35.95 35.65 -16.58
C GLN A 46 -35.92 34.34 -17.40
N SER A 47 -36.72 33.40 -16.88
CA SER A 47 -37.37 32.23 -17.49
C SER A 47 -36.51 31.07 -18.03
N THR A 48 -36.65 29.89 -17.39
CA THR A 48 -36.90 28.60 -18.08
C THR A 48 -37.62 27.59 -17.18
N GLY A 49 -38.77 27.12 -17.68
CA GLY A 49 -39.41 25.80 -17.57
C GLY A 49 -39.16 24.82 -16.41
N LEU A 50 -40.25 24.61 -15.64
CA LEU A 50 -40.76 23.38 -15.00
C LEU A 50 -39.81 22.16 -14.89
N ALA A 51 -39.23 22.00 -13.69
CA ALA A 51 -38.93 20.70 -13.09
C ALA A 51 -39.70 20.61 -11.76
N ASN A 52 -40.17 19.42 -11.38
CA ASN A 52 -40.95 19.19 -10.17
C ASN A 52 -40.28 19.79 -8.93
N ALA A 53 -41.01 20.61 -8.18
CA ALA A 53 -40.49 21.25 -6.97
C ALA A 53 -40.16 20.19 -5.90
N PRO A 54 -38.98 20.27 -5.23
CA PRO A 54 -38.68 19.40 -4.10
C PRO A 54 -39.59 19.71 -2.90
N ASP A 55 -39.85 18.71 -2.07
CA ASP A 55 -40.59 18.86 -0.80
C ASP A 55 -39.94 19.94 0.10
N GLU A 56 -40.76 20.67 0.88
CA GLU A 56 -40.30 21.75 1.77
C GLU A 56 -39.24 21.28 2.79
N ALA A 57 -39.30 20.02 3.22
CA ALA A 57 -38.32 19.42 4.13
C ALA A 57 -36.95 19.22 3.48
N THR A 58 -36.91 18.80 2.22
CA THR A 58 -35.68 18.64 1.43
C THR A 58 -35.04 20.00 1.16
N THR A 59 -35.86 21.02 0.91
CA THR A 59 -35.40 22.40 0.67
C THR A 59 -34.74 22.99 1.93
N ALA A 60 -35.29 22.73 3.12
CA ALA A 60 -34.72 23.20 4.39
C ALA A 60 -33.41 22.49 4.81
N GLU A 61 -33.24 21.20 4.46
CA GLU A 61 -31.97 20.47 4.69
C GLU A 61 -30.88 20.92 3.72
N VAL A 62 -31.23 21.18 2.46
CA VAL A 62 -30.31 21.71 1.45
C VAL A 62 -29.81 23.11 1.82
N ASP A 63 -30.72 24.01 2.21
CA ASP A 63 -30.36 25.36 2.64
C ASP A 63 -29.40 25.36 3.84
N ARG A 64 -29.42 24.28 4.66
CA ARG A 64 -28.51 24.11 5.80
C ARG A 64 -27.06 23.95 5.36
N HIS A 65 -26.79 23.13 4.35
CA HIS A 65 -25.43 22.87 3.89
C HIS A 65 -24.81 24.11 3.23
N LEU A 66 -25.62 24.98 2.64
CA LEU A 66 -25.17 26.13 1.85
C LEU A 66 -25.30 27.48 2.58
N ARG A 67 -25.46 27.47 3.91
CA ARG A 67 -25.56 28.68 4.74
C ARG A 67 -24.41 29.65 4.56
N LEU A 68 -23.20 29.14 4.33
CA LEU A 68 -21.99 29.93 4.12
C LEU A 68 -21.74 30.31 2.66
N GLY A 69 -22.73 30.13 1.78
CA GLY A 69 -22.60 30.46 0.37
C GLY A 69 -22.31 29.26 -0.52
N ARG A 70 -22.31 29.54 -1.83
CA ARG A 70 -21.98 28.59 -2.88
C ARG A 70 -20.70 29.08 -3.57
N PRO A 71 -19.57 28.37 -3.43
CA PRO A 71 -18.30 28.85 -4.00
C PRO A 71 -18.33 29.01 -5.53
N ILE A 72 -19.14 28.20 -6.23
CA ILE A 72 -19.48 28.39 -7.66
C ILE A 72 -20.76 27.61 -8.03
N LEU A 73 -21.53 28.11 -9.01
CA LEU A 73 -22.81 27.52 -9.47
C LEU A 73 -22.67 26.46 -10.59
N LEU A 74 -21.49 25.88 -10.82
CA LEU A 74 -21.26 24.98 -11.97
C LEU A 74 -21.57 23.51 -11.61
N HIS A 75 -22.55 22.90 -12.29
CA HIS A 75 -23.00 21.50 -12.08
C HIS A 75 -23.22 21.13 -10.60
N ASP A 76 -23.77 22.05 -9.83
CA ASP A 76 -24.11 21.84 -8.43
C ASP A 76 -25.14 20.71 -8.28
N ARG A 77 -24.94 19.87 -7.27
CA ARG A 77 -25.79 18.75 -6.90
C ARG A 77 -25.97 18.79 -5.39
N GLU A 78 -27.22 18.72 -5.00
CA GLU A 78 -27.62 18.68 -3.61
C GLU A 78 -27.97 17.24 -3.27
N ARG A 79 -27.36 16.74 -2.19
CA ARG A 79 -27.62 15.42 -1.60
C ARG A 79 -28.15 15.64 -0.19
N GLN A 80 -28.72 14.59 0.41
CA GLN A 80 -29.25 14.71 1.76
C GLN A 80 -28.15 14.98 2.80
N GLY A 81 -26.93 14.48 2.58
CA GLY A 81 -25.82 14.66 3.53
C GLY A 81 -24.91 15.86 3.25
N TYR A 82 -24.87 16.35 2.01
CA TYR A 82 -23.91 17.35 1.55
C TYR A 82 -24.33 18.01 0.24
N ALA A 83 -23.73 19.16 -0.08
CA ALA A 83 -23.76 19.77 -1.39
C ALA A 83 -22.42 19.57 -2.12
N VAL A 84 -22.45 19.39 -3.43
CA VAL A 84 -21.25 19.16 -4.25
C VAL A 84 -21.35 19.88 -5.59
N ALA A 85 -20.29 20.58 -5.98
CA ALA A 85 -20.11 21.02 -7.37
C ALA A 85 -19.09 20.11 -8.06
N VAL A 86 -19.39 19.66 -9.28
CA VAL A 86 -18.51 18.76 -10.05
C VAL A 86 -17.98 19.46 -11.29
N ASP A 87 -16.68 19.35 -11.56
CA ASP A 87 -16.13 19.79 -12.84
C ASP A 87 -16.12 18.63 -13.84
N GLY A 88 -17.05 18.69 -14.81
CA GLY A 88 -17.15 17.69 -15.87
C GLY A 88 -15.89 17.54 -16.74
N ARG A 89 -14.94 18.48 -16.71
CA ARG A 89 -13.65 18.35 -17.41
C ARG A 89 -12.67 17.48 -16.64
N THR A 90 -12.66 17.55 -15.32
CA THR A 90 -11.76 16.79 -14.45
C THR A 90 -12.42 15.52 -13.89
N ARG A 91 -13.76 15.42 -13.96
CA ARG A 91 -14.60 14.31 -13.50
C ARG A 91 -14.46 14.02 -12.00
N ILE A 92 -14.12 15.06 -11.23
CA ILE A 92 -13.99 15.06 -9.78
C ILE A 92 -14.73 16.28 -9.21
N PRO A 93 -15.07 16.30 -7.91
CA PRO A 93 -15.67 17.49 -7.28
C PRO A 93 -14.73 18.69 -7.36
N LEU A 94 -15.28 19.90 -7.51
CA LEU A 94 -14.60 21.18 -7.26
C LEU A 94 -14.58 21.49 -5.77
N TRP A 95 -15.70 21.28 -5.11
CA TRP A 95 -15.87 21.40 -3.67
C TRP A 95 -17.05 20.55 -3.22
N VAL A 96 -16.99 20.13 -1.96
CA VAL A 96 -18.07 19.48 -1.21
C VAL A 96 -18.24 20.23 0.10
N GLN A 97 -19.48 20.57 0.45
CA GLN A 97 -19.82 21.35 1.63
C GLN A 97 -20.95 20.70 2.42
N TYR A 98 -20.81 20.60 3.73
CA TYR A 98 -21.84 20.08 4.62
C TYR A 98 -21.75 20.68 6.03
N GLU A 99 -22.86 20.58 6.76
CA GLU A 99 -22.96 20.95 8.17
C GLU A 99 -23.10 19.63 8.93
N LEU A 100 -22.19 19.36 9.86
CA LEU A 100 -22.17 18.14 10.66
C LEU A 100 -22.49 18.47 12.12
N ARG A 101 -23.51 17.80 12.68
CA ARG A 101 -23.93 17.97 14.07
C ARG A 101 -23.53 16.79 14.94
N ARG A 102 -23.35 17.02 16.24
CA ARG A 102 -23.04 15.98 17.24
C ARG A 102 -24.04 14.83 17.19
N SER A 103 -25.32 15.13 16.98
CA SER A 103 -26.40 14.15 16.87
C SER A 103 -26.32 13.26 15.63
N GLU A 104 -25.50 13.62 14.63
CA GLU A 104 -25.37 12.92 13.35
C GLU A 104 -24.07 12.09 13.28
N LEU A 105 -23.21 12.19 14.29
CA LEU A 105 -21.94 11.44 14.39
C LEU A 105 -22.14 9.95 14.64
N ASP A 106 -23.34 9.55 15.01
CA ASP A 106 -23.75 8.17 15.17
C ASP A 106 -25.15 7.98 14.61
N GLY A 107 -25.44 6.77 14.14
CA GLY A 107 -26.70 6.49 13.46
C GLY A 107 -26.68 5.13 12.75
N PRO A 108 -27.78 4.76 12.08
CA PRO A 108 -27.97 3.43 11.51
C PRO A 108 -27.18 3.19 10.22
N GLY A 109 -26.55 4.21 9.62
CA GLY A 109 -25.77 4.06 8.41
C GLY A 109 -24.56 3.15 8.62
N SER A 110 -24.45 2.12 7.78
CA SER A 110 -23.43 1.10 7.81
C SER A 110 -22.65 1.10 6.50
N ARG A 111 -21.33 1.29 6.61
CA ARG A 111 -20.44 1.38 5.45
C ARG A 111 -20.34 0.04 4.72
N ASP A 112 -20.52 -1.06 5.45
CA ASP A 112 -20.43 -2.40 4.89
C ASP A 112 -21.60 -2.71 3.96
N ASP A 113 -22.69 -1.93 4.06
CA ASP A 113 -23.87 -2.03 3.20
C ASP A 113 -23.85 -1.05 2.01
N SER A 114 -22.77 -0.26 1.85
CA SER A 114 -22.62 0.72 0.76
C SER A 114 -21.60 0.28 -0.30
N GLU A 115 -21.92 0.52 -1.57
CA GLU A 115 -21.02 0.27 -2.70
C GLU A 115 -20.69 1.56 -3.46
N PHE A 116 -19.47 1.65 -4.01
CA PHE A 116 -19.10 2.78 -4.87
C PHE A 116 -19.83 2.68 -6.21
N GLU A 117 -20.44 3.78 -6.65
CA GLU A 117 -21.22 3.82 -7.89
C GLU A 117 -20.98 5.10 -8.68
N ALA A 118 -21.13 5.02 -10.01
CA ALA A 118 -21.13 6.20 -10.85
C ALA A 118 -22.36 7.07 -10.56
N ASP A 119 -22.20 8.40 -10.64
CA ASP A 119 -23.32 9.31 -10.41
C ASP A 119 -24.14 9.48 -11.70
N ASP A 120 -25.28 8.78 -11.78
CA ASP A 120 -26.21 8.82 -12.92
C ASP A 120 -26.91 10.19 -13.09
N SER A 121 -26.82 11.09 -12.11
CA SER A 121 -27.33 12.46 -12.25
C SER A 121 -26.40 13.36 -13.07
N LEU A 122 -25.19 12.88 -13.41
CA LEU A 122 -24.22 13.58 -14.26
C LEU A 122 -24.25 13.02 -15.69
N PRO A 123 -24.09 13.88 -16.72
CA PRO A 123 -23.92 13.42 -18.10
C PRO A 123 -22.75 12.45 -18.25
N LEU A 124 -22.87 11.45 -19.14
CA LEU A 124 -21.84 10.42 -19.38
C LEU A 124 -20.44 11.01 -19.66
N ASN A 125 -20.36 12.13 -20.37
CA ASN A 125 -19.08 12.78 -20.70
C ASN A 125 -18.48 13.62 -19.55
N ALA A 126 -19.19 13.76 -18.45
CA ALA A 126 -18.86 14.61 -17.30
C ALA A 126 -18.73 13.82 -15.97
N ARG A 127 -18.91 12.50 -16.00
CA ARG A 127 -18.82 11.63 -14.81
C ARG A 127 -17.62 10.70 -14.86
N ALA A 128 -17.18 10.23 -13.70
CA ALA A 128 -16.20 9.16 -13.58
C ALA A 128 -16.90 7.79 -13.51
N GLU A 129 -16.19 6.74 -13.92
CA GLU A 129 -16.63 5.35 -13.83
C GLU A 129 -15.72 4.54 -12.89
N LEU A 130 -16.23 3.43 -12.34
CA LEU A 130 -15.46 2.55 -11.47
C LEU A 130 -14.21 1.98 -12.16
N SER A 131 -14.29 1.76 -13.48
CA SER A 131 -13.18 1.28 -14.29
C SER A 131 -12.00 2.26 -14.30
N ASP A 132 -12.24 3.57 -14.13
CA ASP A 132 -11.18 4.58 -14.16
C ASP A 132 -10.24 4.49 -12.95
N TYR A 133 -10.79 4.07 -11.81
CA TYR A 133 -10.04 3.91 -10.56
C TYR A 133 -9.35 2.55 -10.46
N ARG A 134 -9.86 1.53 -11.17
CA ARG A 134 -9.36 0.16 -11.08
C ARG A 134 -7.92 0.08 -11.56
N HIS A 135 -7.02 -0.41 -10.70
CA HIS A 135 -5.57 -0.51 -10.97
C HIS A 135 -4.87 0.83 -11.31
N SER A 136 -5.48 1.97 -10.99
CA SER A 136 -4.92 3.31 -11.23
C SER A 136 -3.71 3.65 -10.34
N GLY A 137 -3.56 2.94 -9.22
CA GLY A 137 -2.58 3.27 -8.17
C GLY A 137 -3.10 4.29 -7.15
N PHE A 138 -4.33 4.77 -7.29
CA PHE A 138 -4.99 5.70 -6.37
C PHE A 138 -6.23 5.05 -5.72
N ASP A 139 -6.53 5.51 -4.50
CA ASP A 139 -7.78 5.21 -3.84
C ASP A 139 -8.91 6.10 -4.36
N ARG A 140 -10.14 5.59 -4.22
CA ARG A 140 -11.37 6.38 -4.27
C ARG A 140 -11.51 7.16 -2.96
N GLY A 141 -10.90 8.35 -2.93
CA GLY A 141 -10.87 9.22 -1.75
C GLY A 141 -12.12 10.09 -1.65
N HIS A 142 -12.78 10.06 -0.49
CA HIS A 142 -14.01 10.83 -0.23
C HIS A 142 -13.69 12.30 0.08
N MET A 143 -14.54 13.22 -0.38
CA MET A 143 -14.51 14.62 0.09
C MET A 143 -15.43 14.79 1.32
N ALA A 144 -16.69 14.36 1.22
CA ALA A 144 -17.57 14.07 2.35
C ALA A 144 -17.37 12.61 2.79
N PRO A 145 -16.73 12.34 3.94
CA PRO A 145 -16.39 10.98 4.33
C PRO A 145 -17.62 10.23 4.84
N ALA A 146 -17.72 8.94 4.51
CA ALA A 146 -18.81 8.08 4.98
C ALA A 146 -18.99 8.09 6.52
N GLY A 147 -17.91 8.27 7.28
CA GLY A 147 -17.95 8.37 8.73
C GLY A 147 -18.74 9.57 9.29
N ASP A 148 -18.97 10.59 8.47
CA ASP A 148 -19.76 11.78 8.81
C ASP A 148 -21.24 11.63 8.37
N MET A 149 -21.54 10.58 7.60
CA MET A 149 -22.82 10.34 6.93
C MET A 149 -23.63 9.22 7.59
N LYS A 150 -23.50 9.07 8.92
CA LYS A 150 -24.10 7.95 9.68
C LYS A 150 -25.60 8.06 9.95
N ARG A 151 -26.20 9.24 9.78
CA ARG A 151 -27.57 9.53 10.23
C ARG A 151 -28.64 8.65 9.55
N SER A 152 -28.40 8.16 8.35
CA SER A 152 -29.24 7.20 7.63
C SER A 152 -28.40 6.41 6.62
N GLN A 153 -28.90 5.27 6.15
CA GLN A 153 -28.22 4.48 5.12
C GLN A 153 -28.18 5.24 3.79
N ASP A 154 -29.29 5.86 3.35
CA ASP A 154 -29.33 6.64 2.11
C ASP A 154 -28.28 7.77 2.07
N VAL A 155 -28.07 8.47 3.18
CA VAL A 155 -27.05 9.52 3.30
C VAL A 155 -25.64 8.94 3.23
N MET A 156 -25.46 7.74 3.78
CA MET A 156 -24.20 7.02 3.67
C MET A 156 -23.93 6.57 2.24
N ASP A 157 -24.91 5.98 1.57
CA ASP A 157 -24.81 5.50 0.19
C ASP A 157 -24.52 6.64 -0.78
N ASP A 158 -25.16 7.81 -0.59
CA ASP A 158 -24.86 9.04 -1.34
C ASP A 158 -23.35 9.38 -1.27
N SER A 159 -22.69 9.18 -0.13
CA SER A 159 -21.26 9.46 0.02
C SER A 159 -20.35 8.57 -0.83
N PHE A 160 -20.83 7.42 -1.30
CA PHE A 160 -20.11 6.50 -2.17
C PHE A 160 -20.27 6.80 -3.67
N LEU A 161 -21.07 7.80 -4.04
CA LEU A 161 -21.18 8.27 -5.42
C LEU A 161 -19.85 8.87 -5.89
N LEU A 162 -19.41 8.51 -7.11
CA LEU A 162 -18.13 8.99 -7.66
C LEU A 162 -18.06 10.51 -7.86
N SER A 163 -19.19 11.23 -7.81
CA SER A 163 -19.23 12.70 -7.76
C SER A 163 -18.65 13.29 -6.48
N ASN A 164 -18.57 12.52 -5.39
CA ASN A 164 -17.91 12.86 -4.12
C ASN A 164 -16.45 12.35 -4.04
N ILE A 165 -15.95 11.72 -5.11
CA ILE A 165 -14.68 10.99 -5.08
C ILE A 165 -13.63 11.66 -5.96
N ALA A 166 -12.40 11.71 -5.47
CA ALA A 166 -11.22 12.06 -6.25
C ALA A 166 -10.08 11.05 -6.04
N PRO A 167 -9.16 10.88 -7.02
CA PRO A 167 -7.98 10.03 -6.86
C PRO A 167 -7.05 10.52 -5.76
N GLN A 168 -6.96 9.76 -4.66
CA GLN A 168 -6.07 10.06 -3.54
C GLN A 168 -4.97 9.01 -3.42
N VAL A 169 -3.75 9.43 -3.04
CA VAL A 169 -2.70 8.48 -2.65
C VAL A 169 -3.22 7.68 -1.46
N GLY A 170 -3.23 6.35 -1.56
CA GLY A 170 -3.87 5.51 -0.55
C GLY A 170 -3.12 5.49 0.77
N SER A 171 -1.91 4.91 0.75
CA SER A 171 -1.05 4.80 1.93
C SER A 171 -0.24 6.09 2.16
N GLY A 172 -0.12 6.52 3.42
CA GLY A 172 0.52 7.78 3.80
C GLY A 172 -0.27 9.04 3.48
N PHE A 173 -1.48 8.93 2.92
CA PHE A 173 -2.39 10.04 2.69
C PHE A 173 -3.84 9.67 3.05
N ASN A 174 -4.66 9.17 2.11
CA ASN A 174 -6.09 8.86 2.31
C ASN A 174 -6.34 8.01 3.57
N ARG A 175 -5.64 6.88 3.69
CA ARG A 175 -5.83 5.91 4.77
C ARG A 175 -5.12 6.29 6.08
N HIS A 176 -4.39 7.41 6.12
CA HIS A 176 -3.53 7.83 7.22
C HIS A 176 -3.81 9.29 7.62
N ILE A 177 -2.93 10.25 7.29
CA ILE A 177 -3.04 11.64 7.75
C ILE A 177 -4.38 12.30 7.35
N TRP A 178 -4.94 11.96 6.19
CA TRP A 178 -6.25 12.47 5.76
C TRP A 178 -7.38 11.90 6.61
N ARG A 179 -7.42 10.57 6.82
CA ARG A 179 -8.34 9.92 7.77
C ARG A 179 -8.21 10.50 9.19
N LEU A 180 -6.98 10.73 9.68
CA LEU A 180 -6.74 11.32 11.00
C LEU A 180 -7.33 12.74 11.11
N LEU A 181 -7.26 13.53 10.04
CA LEU A 181 -7.92 14.83 9.97
C LEU A 181 -9.45 14.68 10.08
N GLU A 182 -10.03 13.75 9.32
CA GLU A 182 -11.48 13.49 9.34
C GLU A 182 -11.95 13.02 10.74
N GLU A 183 -11.19 12.16 11.41
CA GLU A 183 -11.45 11.73 12.79
C GLU A 183 -11.39 12.91 13.77
N ALA A 184 -10.41 13.80 13.59
CA ALA A 184 -10.27 14.99 14.43
C ALA A 184 -11.45 15.95 14.25
N VAL A 185 -11.91 16.16 13.02
CA VAL A 185 -13.09 16.97 12.73
C VAL A 185 -14.32 16.41 13.46
N ARG A 186 -14.53 15.09 13.45
CA ARG A 186 -15.63 14.46 14.22
C ARG A 186 -15.49 14.68 15.72
N ASP A 187 -14.28 14.61 16.27
CA ASP A 187 -14.06 14.93 17.69
C ASP A 187 -14.41 16.39 18.00
N TRP A 188 -14.00 17.32 17.13
CA TRP A 188 -14.32 18.73 17.30
C TRP A 188 -15.82 18.99 17.21
N VAL A 189 -16.56 18.29 16.34
CA VAL A 189 -18.03 18.32 16.35
C VAL A 189 -18.59 17.79 17.67
N ARG A 190 -18.00 16.73 18.26
CA ARG A 190 -18.43 16.28 19.60
C ARG A 190 -18.22 17.35 20.65
N GLU A 191 -17.22 18.20 20.54
CA GLU A 191 -16.98 19.28 21.51
C GLU A 191 -17.82 20.52 21.22
N ARG A 192 -17.95 20.89 19.94
CA ARG A 192 -18.55 22.15 19.45
C ARG A 192 -19.99 22.01 18.99
N GLU A 193 -20.60 20.84 19.12
CA GLU A 193 -21.99 20.53 18.75
C GLU A 193 -22.29 20.55 17.26
N GLN A 194 -21.71 21.47 16.49
CA GLN A 194 -21.97 21.66 15.08
C GLN A 194 -20.79 22.38 14.43
N LEU A 195 -20.37 21.90 13.25
CA LEU A 195 -19.37 22.57 12.40
C LEU A 195 -19.82 22.52 10.94
N THR A 196 -19.40 23.50 10.14
CA THR A 196 -19.50 23.46 8.67
C THR A 196 -18.15 23.04 8.10
N ILE A 197 -18.15 22.07 7.19
CA ILE A 197 -16.96 21.52 6.56
C ILE A 197 -17.04 21.78 5.05
N ILE A 198 -15.96 22.31 4.48
CA ILE A 198 -15.78 22.48 3.03
C ILE A 198 -14.51 21.73 2.63
N THR A 199 -14.55 20.92 1.58
CA THR A 199 -13.42 20.07 1.16
C THR A 199 -13.37 19.98 -0.35
N GLY A 200 -12.16 19.94 -0.92
CA GLY A 200 -12.02 19.79 -2.36
C GLY A 200 -10.57 19.62 -2.84
N PRO A 201 -10.38 19.33 -4.12
CA PRO A 201 -9.06 19.22 -4.74
C PRO A 201 -8.46 20.57 -5.11
N VAL A 202 -7.14 20.61 -5.25
CA VAL A 202 -6.36 21.75 -5.77
C VAL A 202 -5.36 21.28 -6.83
N PHE A 203 -5.21 22.08 -7.88
CA PHE A 203 -4.20 21.92 -8.92
C PHE A 203 -3.21 23.08 -8.82
N ALA A 204 -2.23 22.93 -7.93
CA ALA A 204 -1.20 23.93 -7.69
C ALA A 204 -0.11 23.88 -8.77
N PRO A 205 0.45 25.03 -9.16
CA PRO A 205 1.60 25.07 -10.07
C PRO A 205 2.86 24.52 -9.40
N ASP A 206 3.74 23.92 -10.19
CA ASP A 206 5.12 23.59 -9.78
C ASP A 206 6.06 24.77 -10.10
N GLY A 207 7.32 24.72 -9.67
CA GLY A 207 8.28 25.84 -9.60
C GLY A 207 8.52 26.69 -10.86
N ASP A 208 7.94 26.36 -12.02
CA ASP A 208 7.92 27.13 -13.26
C ASP A 208 6.58 27.85 -13.55
N ASN A 209 5.66 27.90 -12.57
CA ASN A 209 4.27 28.36 -12.71
C ASN A 209 3.41 27.52 -13.67
N THR A 210 3.84 26.31 -14.03
CA THR A 210 3.04 25.37 -14.82
C THR A 210 2.29 24.41 -13.90
N VAL A 211 1.00 24.19 -14.18
CA VAL A 211 0.21 23.15 -13.51
C VAL A 211 0.33 21.84 -14.30
N SER A 212 0.90 20.81 -13.67
CA SER A 212 0.97 19.46 -14.25
C SER A 212 0.35 18.44 -13.29
N TYR A 213 -0.51 17.58 -13.83
CA TYR A 213 -1.17 16.53 -13.07
C TYR A 213 -1.41 15.29 -13.92
N LYS A 214 -1.61 14.16 -13.24
CA LYS A 214 -1.92 12.87 -13.88
C LYS A 214 -3.42 12.78 -14.18
N VAL A 215 -3.77 11.99 -15.17
CA VAL A 215 -5.14 11.52 -15.40
C VAL A 215 -5.16 9.99 -15.35
N VAL A 216 -6.26 9.40 -14.88
CA VAL A 216 -6.45 7.95 -14.74
C VAL A 216 -7.73 7.49 -15.44
N GLY A 217 -7.72 6.24 -15.90
CA GLY A 217 -8.87 5.65 -16.58
C GLY A 217 -9.05 6.06 -18.03
N GLU A 218 -10.03 5.44 -18.69
CA GLU A 218 -10.38 5.74 -20.08
C GLU A 218 -11.04 7.12 -20.21
N HIS A 219 -11.71 7.57 -19.15
CA HIS A 219 -12.39 8.86 -19.11
C HIS A 219 -11.48 10.02 -18.67
N ASN A 220 -10.20 9.76 -18.41
CA ASN A 220 -9.19 10.74 -17.99
C ASN A 220 -9.59 11.53 -16.73
N VAL A 221 -9.95 10.81 -15.66
CA VAL A 221 -10.23 11.39 -14.34
C VAL A 221 -8.96 12.05 -13.81
N ALA A 222 -9.03 13.33 -13.44
CA ALA A 222 -7.87 14.08 -13.01
C ALA A 222 -7.42 13.66 -11.60
N VAL A 223 -6.10 13.57 -11.39
CA VAL A 223 -5.47 13.33 -10.10
C VAL A 223 -5.03 14.68 -9.50
N PRO A 224 -5.68 15.17 -8.43
CA PRO A 224 -5.32 16.44 -7.79
C PRO A 224 -3.88 16.44 -7.29
N THR A 225 -3.25 17.62 -7.32
CA THR A 225 -1.92 17.82 -6.73
C THR A 225 -2.00 17.94 -5.21
N HIS A 226 -3.09 18.52 -4.70
CA HIS A 226 -3.35 18.81 -3.30
C HIS A 226 -4.84 18.63 -2.99
N PHE A 227 -5.18 18.56 -1.70
CA PHE A 227 -6.54 18.65 -1.19
C PHE A 227 -6.60 19.68 -0.09
N PHE A 228 -7.73 20.39 -0.01
CA PHE A 228 -8.01 21.31 1.08
C PHE A 228 -9.15 20.82 1.96
N LYS A 229 -9.15 21.25 3.23
CA LYS A 229 -10.28 21.13 4.14
C LYS A 229 -10.40 22.38 4.99
N ILE A 230 -11.55 23.04 4.92
CA ILE A 230 -11.92 24.20 5.73
C ILE A 230 -12.97 23.73 6.74
N VAL A 231 -12.78 24.08 8.00
CA VAL A 231 -13.68 23.76 9.10
C VAL A 231 -14.08 25.06 9.76
N VAL A 232 -15.39 25.33 9.81
CA VAL A 232 -15.94 26.59 10.33
C VAL A 232 -16.86 26.29 11.51
N ASP A 233 -16.58 26.91 12.65
CA ASP A 233 -17.50 27.02 13.77
C ASP A 233 -18.31 28.31 13.58
N ASN A 234 -19.54 28.17 13.09
CA ASN A 234 -20.41 29.31 12.75
C ASN A 234 -21.46 29.59 13.85
N ARG A 235 -21.13 29.36 15.13
CA ARG A 235 -22.07 29.55 16.24
C ARG A 235 -21.94 30.96 16.84
N GLY A 236 -23.05 31.70 16.86
CA GLY A 236 -23.13 33.02 17.48
C GLY A 236 -22.23 34.08 16.84
N ASP A 237 -21.87 35.10 17.62
CA ASP A 237 -21.03 36.22 17.15
C ASP A 237 -19.52 35.90 17.18
N GLU A 238 -19.13 34.76 17.78
CA GLU A 238 -17.73 34.29 17.87
C GLU A 238 -17.45 33.18 16.85
N ARG A 239 -17.57 33.52 15.56
CA ARG A 239 -17.21 32.60 14.46
C ARG A 239 -15.72 32.31 14.47
N ASP A 240 -15.35 31.08 14.13
CA ASP A 240 -13.95 30.66 14.01
C ASP A 240 -13.75 29.66 12.86
N SER A 241 -12.53 29.58 12.33
CA SER A 241 -12.17 28.73 11.19
C SER A 241 -10.80 28.06 11.37
N LEU A 242 -10.64 26.90 10.72
CA LEU A 242 -9.38 26.19 10.57
C LEU A 242 -9.29 25.61 9.17
N ALA A 243 -8.17 25.82 8.49
CA ALA A 243 -7.99 25.41 7.11
C ALA A 243 -6.66 24.66 6.89
N PHE A 244 -6.74 23.59 6.11
CA PHE A 244 -5.60 22.74 5.76
C PHE A 244 -5.46 22.63 4.25
N LEU A 245 -4.23 22.64 3.74
CA LEU A 245 -3.89 22.36 2.35
C LEU A 245 -2.76 21.32 2.30
N MET A 246 -3.08 20.10 1.89
CA MET A 246 -2.16 18.96 1.93
C MET A 246 -1.83 18.45 0.52
N PRO A 247 -0.55 18.22 0.20
CA PRO A 247 -0.17 17.61 -1.07
C PRO A 247 -0.61 16.15 -1.16
N ASN A 248 -1.16 15.76 -2.31
CA ASN A 248 -1.61 14.40 -2.61
C ASN A 248 -0.42 13.45 -2.86
N ARG A 249 0.34 13.18 -1.80
CA ARG A 249 1.54 12.33 -1.78
C ARG A 249 1.69 11.64 -0.43
N VAL A 250 2.65 10.75 -0.30
CA VAL A 250 2.98 10.10 0.98
C VAL A 250 3.50 11.13 1.98
N LEU A 251 2.86 11.23 3.16
CA LEU A 251 3.15 12.24 4.20
C LEU A 251 3.40 11.65 5.60
N PHE A 252 3.97 10.44 5.69
CA PHE A 252 4.31 9.84 6.99
C PHE A 252 5.20 10.75 7.85
N GLY A 253 4.89 10.82 9.15
CA GLY A 253 5.63 11.60 10.15
C GLY A 253 5.50 13.12 10.04
N ARG A 254 4.74 13.63 9.05
CA ARG A 254 4.49 15.07 8.89
C ARG A 254 3.48 15.55 9.94
N GLN A 255 3.68 16.79 10.40
CA GLN A 255 2.82 17.41 11.39
C GLN A 255 1.70 18.18 10.70
N PHE A 256 0.52 18.27 11.32
CA PHE A 256 -0.63 18.99 10.75
C PHE A 256 -0.34 20.49 10.58
N GLU A 257 0.51 21.06 11.43
CA GLU A 257 0.97 22.44 11.40
C GLU A 257 1.68 22.80 10.10
N ASP A 258 2.32 21.82 9.45
CA ASP A 258 2.99 22.02 8.16
C ASP A 258 2.01 22.36 7.03
N PHE A 259 0.72 22.05 7.24
CA PHE A 259 -0.33 22.15 6.23
C PHE A 259 -1.39 23.20 6.59
N LEU A 260 -1.23 23.91 7.71
CA LEU A 260 -2.13 24.99 8.11
C LEU A 260 -1.95 26.20 7.18
N VAL A 261 -3.06 26.64 6.60
CA VAL A 261 -3.14 27.77 5.68
C VAL A 261 -4.34 28.64 6.05
N SER A 262 -4.39 29.87 5.52
CA SER A 262 -5.58 30.71 5.59
C SER A 262 -6.59 30.28 4.51
N ILE A 263 -7.85 30.72 4.62
CA ILE A 263 -8.84 30.47 3.57
C ILE A 263 -8.45 31.26 2.31
N ASP A 264 -7.94 32.49 2.43
CA ASP A 264 -7.40 33.27 1.29
C ASP A 264 -6.35 32.49 0.48
N GLU A 265 -5.49 31.70 1.15
CA GLU A 265 -4.48 30.89 0.48
C GLU A 265 -5.13 29.75 -0.33
N ILE A 266 -6.23 29.18 0.16
CA ILE A 266 -7.02 28.18 -0.57
C ILE A 266 -7.76 28.84 -1.74
N GLU A 267 -8.43 29.97 -1.54
CA GLU A 267 -9.12 30.71 -2.59
C GLU A 267 -8.21 31.10 -3.73
N LYS A 268 -7.00 31.58 -3.39
CA LYS A 268 -5.97 31.89 -4.38
C LYS A 268 -5.55 30.64 -5.16
N ALA A 269 -5.55 29.46 -4.53
CA ALA A 269 -5.16 28.21 -5.16
C ALA A 269 -6.29 27.55 -5.98
N THR A 270 -7.55 27.78 -5.62
CA THR A 270 -8.73 27.18 -6.26
C THR A 270 -9.39 28.10 -7.29
N GLY A 271 -9.27 29.41 -7.11
CA GLY A 271 -10.05 30.43 -7.81
C GLY A 271 -11.52 30.47 -7.37
N LEU A 272 -11.84 29.92 -6.20
CA LEU A 272 -13.18 29.91 -5.60
C LEU A 272 -13.27 30.96 -4.49
N ASP A 273 -14.51 31.37 -4.19
CA ASP A 273 -14.88 32.36 -3.16
C ASP A 273 -15.68 31.63 -2.07
N PHE A 274 -15.04 31.30 -0.96
CA PHE A 274 -15.70 30.62 0.16
C PHE A 274 -16.38 31.66 1.05
N LEU A 275 -17.26 31.21 1.95
CA LEU A 275 -17.93 32.07 2.94
C LEU A 275 -18.76 33.27 2.42
N SER A 276 -18.90 33.44 1.10
CA SER A 276 -19.60 34.53 0.36
C SER A 276 -21.00 34.98 0.80
N ASN A 277 -21.67 34.23 1.69
CA ASN A 277 -22.92 34.68 2.31
C ASN A 277 -22.70 35.44 3.64
N LEU A 278 -21.47 35.51 4.14
CA LEU A 278 -21.12 36.29 5.32
C LEU A 278 -20.99 37.78 4.94
N PRO A 279 -21.21 38.70 5.90
CA PRO A 279 -20.83 40.10 5.71
C PRO A 279 -19.31 40.23 5.49
N ASP A 280 -18.91 41.12 4.57
CA ASP A 280 -17.51 41.32 4.15
C ASP A 280 -16.52 41.44 5.33
N ASP A 281 -16.91 42.14 6.41
CA ASP A 281 -16.05 42.34 7.58
C ASP A 281 -15.87 41.07 8.43
N ALA A 282 -16.89 40.22 8.48
CA ALA A 282 -16.83 38.92 9.15
C ALA A 282 -16.10 37.87 8.31
N GLU A 283 -16.28 37.93 6.99
CA GLU A 283 -15.60 37.12 5.99
C GLU A 283 -14.08 37.39 6.03
N GLU A 284 -13.66 38.64 5.80
CA GLU A 284 -12.23 39.04 5.76
C GLU A 284 -11.48 38.65 7.06
N LYS A 285 -12.17 38.73 8.20
CA LYS A 285 -11.62 38.33 9.50
C LYS A 285 -11.40 36.81 9.61
N LEU A 286 -12.31 36.00 9.07
CA LEU A 286 -12.22 34.54 9.12
C LEU A 286 -11.23 34.00 8.10
N GLU A 287 -11.09 34.66 6.95
CA GLU A 287 -10.36 34.08 5.82
C GLU A 287 -8.87 34.38 5.84
N SER A 288 -8.48 35.54 6.38
CA SER A 288 -7.09 35.97 6.48
C SER A 288 -6.28 35.25 7.58
N ALA A 289 -6.94 34.59 8.53
CA ALA A 289 -6.29 33.93 9.65
C ALA A 289 -5.89 32.48 9.32
N LYS A 290 -4.58 32.14 9.39
CA LYS A 290 -4.11 30.73 9.24
C LYS A 290 -4.62 29.79 10.33
N ALA A 291 -4.87 30.33 11.52
CA ALA A 291 -5.55 29.69 12.63
C ALA A 291 -5.85 30.77 13.67
N HIS A 292 -7.10 30.94 14.07
CA HIS A 292 -7.45 31.92 15.10
C HIS A 292 -6.97 31.46 16.49
N ARG A 293 -6.92 32.40 17.44
CA ARG A 293 -6.35 32.16 18.78
C ARG A 293 -7.04 31.01 19.54
N ALA A 294 -8.35 30.82 19.34
CA ALA A 294 -9.11 29.79 20.06
C ALA A 294 -8.61 28.37 19.70
N TRP A 295 -8.33 28.10 18.42
CA TRP A 295 -7.73 26.85 17.98
C TRP A 295 -6.25 26.73 18.40
N ARG A 296 -5.45 27.82 18.30
CA ARG A 296 -4.00 27.82 18.63
C ARG A 296 -3.72 27.53 20.11
N THR A 297 -4.59 27.90 21.04
CA THR A 297 -4.43 27.57 22.47
C THR A 297 -5.07 26.24 22.88
N GLY A 298 -5.82 25.61 21.96
CA GLY A 298 -6.77 24.53 22.23
C GLY A 298 -6.18 23.14 22.49
N ARG A 299 -7.01 22.30 23.13
CA ARG A 299 -6.78 20.85 23.29
C ARG A 299 -6.85 20.13 21.94
N GLU A 300 -7.59 20.71 21.00
CA GLU A 300 -7.95 20.20 19.68
C GLU A 300 -6.73 19.93 18.79
N LEU A 301 -5.92 20.97 18.50
CA LEU A 301 -4.68 20.82 17.73
C LEU A 301 -3.67 19.93 18.46
N ARG A 302 -3.53 20.07 19.79
CA ARG A 302 -2.63 19.20 20.57
C ARG A 302 -3.02 17.73 20.54
N THR A 303 -4.31 17.41 20.54
CA THR A 303 -4.80 16.03 20.44
C THR A 303 -4.56 15.47 19.05
N LEU A 304 -4.75 16.29 18.01
CA LEU A 304 -4.45 15.93 16.63
C LEU A 304 -2.95 15.70 16.41
N MET A 305 -2.09 16.60 16.89
CA MET A 305 -0.63 16.42 16.92
C MET A 305 -0.23 15.17 17.69
N ALA A 306 -0.84 14.93 18.86
CA ALA A 306 -0.55 13.74 19.65
C ALA A 306 -0.95 12.44 18.92
N ARG A 307 -2.00 12.44 18.10
CA ARG A 307 -2.37 11.30 17.25
C ARG A 307 -1.37 11.09 16.11
N ALA A 308 -1.00 12.16 15.41
CA ALA A 308 0.02 12.09 14.36
C ALA A 308 1.38 11.64 14.89
N ALA A 309 1.79 12.18 16.04
CA ALA A 309 3.05 11.83 16.71
C ALA A 309 3.06 10.41 17.30
N ARG A 310 1.90 9.76 17.46
CA ARG A 310 1.80 8.34 17.81
C ARG A 310 1.98 7.41 16.62
N GLU A 311 1.91 7.90 15.37
CA GLU A 311 2.31 7.08 14.23
C GLU A 311 3.84 6.91 14.25
N VAL A 312 4.28 5.74 14.70
CA VAL A 312 5.69 5.39 14.73
C VAL A 312 6.24 5.41 13.30
N GLN A 313 7.30 6.21 13.11
CA GLN A 313 7.98 6.33 11.83
C GLN A 313 8.79 5.07 11.52
N VAL A 314 8.61 4.53 10.30
CA VAL A 314 9.47 3.48 9.75
C VAL A 314 10.66 4.12 9.05
N HIS A 315 11.87 3.79 9.51
CA HIS A 315 13.12 4.23 8.88
C HIS A 315 13.55 3.19 7.85
N GLU A 316 13.77 3.63 6.62
CA GLU A 316 14.13 2.72 5.53
C GLU A 316 15.64 2.47 5.45
N ILE A 317 16.02 1.21 5.18
CA ILE A 317 17.36 0.85 4.69
C ILE A 317 17.22 0.01 3.42
N ALA A 318 17.85 0.46 2.34
CA ALA A 318 17.84 -0.26 1.07
C ALA A 318 19.12 -1.11 0.88
N LEU A 319 18.93 -2.39 0.57
CA LEU A 319 19.98 -3.33 0.19
C LEU A 319 19.85 -3.68 -1.29
N ASN A 320 20.96 -3.85 -2.00
CA ASN A 320 20.95 -4.37 -3.37
C ASN A 320 20.97 -5.90 -3.40
N GLU A 321 20.94 -6.48 -4.60
CA GLU A 321 20.85 -7.94 -4.79
C GLU A 321 22.04 -8.74 -4.25
N ASN A 322 23.18 -8.07 -4.01
CA ASN A 322 24.38 -8.66 -3.45
C ASN A 322 24.51 -8.41 -1.93
N GLY A 323 23.42 -7.96 -1.29
CA GLY A 323 23.40 -7.65 0.14
C GLY A 323 24.25 -6.45 0.54
N ARG A 324 24.61 -5.55 -0.38
CA ARG A 324 25.30 -4.30 -0.04
C ARG A 324 24.28 -3.18 0.14
N PHE A 325 24.54 -2.27 1.06
CA PHE A 325 23.76 -1.04 1.19
C PHE A 325 23.77 -0.26 -0.11
N VAL A 326 22.59 0.13 -0.60
CA VAL A 326 22.46 0.98 -1.80
C VAL A 326 23.11 2.33 -1.56
N ASN A 327 22.91 2.87 -0.36
CA ASN A 327 23.61 4.05 0.13
C ASN A 327 24.20 3.77 1.52
N ALA A 328 25.53 3.70 1.61
CA ALA A 328 26.22 3.44 2.87
C ALA A 328 26.00 4.57 3.90
N GLU A 329 25.77 5.81 3.46
CA GLU A 329 25.50 6.95 4.34
C GLU A 329 24.16 6.80 5.09
N GLN A 330 23.18 6.09 4.50
CA GLN A 330 21.90 5.84 5.16
C GLN A 330 22.05 5.08 6.47
N VAL A 331 23.06 4.21 6.60
CA VAL A 331 23.31 3.47 7.84
C VAL A 331 23.76 4.42 8.95
N GLU A 332 24.63 5.38 8.63
CA GLU A 332 25.09 6.38 9.59
C GLU A 332 23.99 7.38 9.96
N GLN A 333 23.17 7.79 9.00
CA GLN A 333 21.98 8.60 9.25
C GLN A 333 20.97 7.89 10.15
N LEU A 334 20.74 6.58 9.91
CA LEU A 334 19.89 5.76 10.75
C LEU A 334 20.40 5.68 12.19
N VAL A 335 21.71 5.49 12.35
CA VAL A 335 22.35 5.43 13.67
C VAL A 335 22.23 6.76 14.39
N GLN A 336 22.40 7.88 13.68
CA GLN A 336 22.22 9.20 14.26
C GLN A 336 20.78 9.44 14.70
N ALA A 337 19.80 9.11 13.86
CA ALA A 337 18.38 9.18 14.19
C ALA A 337 18.04 8.30 15.42
N ALA A 338 18.61 7.10 15.50
CA ALA A 338 18.45 6.24 16.66
C ALA A 338 19.12 6.81 17.93
N LYS A 339 20.28 7.47 17.83
CA LYS A 339 20.92 8.14 18.97
C LYS A 339 20.02 9.26 19.52
N GLU A 340 19.40 10.03 18.64
CA GLU A 340 18.46 11.09 19.01
C GLU A 340 17.17 10.55 19.62
N ALA A 341 16.64 9.45 19.07
CA ALA A 341 15.45 8.78 19.59
C ALA A 341 15.67 8.07 20.94
N ASN A 342 16.93 7.70 21.26
CA ASN A 342 17.32 6.93 22.45
C ASN A 342 16.39 5.72 22.69
N PRO A 343 16.33 4.76 21.75
CA PRO A 343 15.32 3.73 21.77
C PRO A 343 15.57 2.67 22.83
N THR A 344 14.47 2.12 23.30
CA THR A 344 14.44 0.97 24.20
C THR A 344 14.17 -0.33 23.45
N HIS A 345 13.53 -0.25 22.27
CA HIS A 345 13.10 -1.41 21.50
C HIS A 345 13.36 -1.12 20.01
N PHE A 346 14.10 -2.00 19.34
CA PHE A 346 14.29 -1.98 17.89
C PHE A 346 13.37 -3.00 17.23
N PHE A 347 12.69 -2.56 16.17
CA PHE A 347 11.89 -3.42 15.30
C PHE A 347 12.51 -3.45 13.92
N LEU A 348 12.99 -4.61 13.47
CA LEU A 348 13.55 -4.78 12.13
C LEU A 348 12.62 -5.63 11.27
N LEU A 349 12.13 -5.05 10.18
CA LEU A 349 11.10 -5.64 9.33
C LEU A 349 11.66 -5.96 7.93
N ALA A 350 11.34 -7.15 7.41
CA ALA A 350 11.68 -7.56 6.04
C ALA A 350 10.45 -8.09 5.28
N HIS A 351 10.21 -7.54 4.09
CA HIS A 351 9.07 -7.85 3.24
C HIS A 351 9.31 -9.11 2.39
N GLY A 352 8.22 -9.63 1.83
CA GLY A 352 8.19 -10.84 1.02
C GLY A 352 8.58 -10.66 -0.45
N TRP A 353 8.28 -11.70 -1.22
CA TRP A 353 8.50 -11.76 -2.67
C TRP A 353 7.57 -10.80 -3.43
N ASN A 354 8.05 -10.27 -4.56
CA ASN A 354 7.27 -9.52 -5.53
C ASN A 354 6.75 -8.15 -5.02
N ASN A 355 7.42 -7.56 -4.04
CA ASN A 355 7.10 -6.22 -3.54
C ASN A 355 8.00 -5.16 -4.18
N SER A 356 7.41 -4.04 -4.61
CA SER A 356 8.16 -2.80 -4.86
C SER A 356 8.60 -2.15 -3.54
N ARG A 357 9.48 -1.15 -3.62
CA ARG A 357 9.84 -0.31 -2.48
C ARG A 357 8.61 0.27 -1.78
N SER A 358 7.64 0.77 -2.55
CA SER A 358 6.39 1.32 -2.00
C SER A 358 5.54 0.24 -1.32
N ASP A 359 5.42 -0.95 -1.92
CA ASP A 359 4.66 -2.06 -1.32
C ASP A 359 5.27 -2.48 0.02
N ALA A 360 6.61 -2.53 0.09
CA ALA A 360 7.36 -2.87 1.29
C ALA A 360 7.13 -1.85 2.43
N LEU A 361 7.32 -0.56 2.16
CA LEU A 361 7.14 0.49 3.16
C LEU A 361 5.68 0.54 3.65
N ASN A 362 4.72 0.38 2.75
CA ASN A 362 3.30 0.29 3.10
C ASN A 362 3.01 -0.90 4.02
N SER A 363 3.63 -2.04 3.75
CA SER A 363 3.49 -3.26 4.55
C SER A 363 4.01 -3.06 5.97
N TYR A 364 5.20 -2.45 6.11
CA TYR A 364 5.80 -2.14 7.40
C TYR A 364 4.96 -1.16 8.21
N GLN A 365 4.57 -0.05 7.59
CA GLN A 365 3.76 0.96 8.28
C GLN A 365 2.42 0.38 8.71
N ARG A 366 1.73 -0.38 7.84
CA ARG A 366 0.46 -1.02 8.17
C ARG A 366 0.58 -1.93 9.39
N MET A 367 1.64 -2.73 9.47
CA MET A 367 1.87 -3.62 10.60
C MET A 367 2.10 -2.85 11.90
N ILE A 368 2.96 -1.83 11.87
CA ILE A 368 3.26 -1.01 13.05
C ILE A 368 2.05 -0.19 13.51
N SER A 369 1.28 0.35 12.59
CA SER A 369 0.03 1.05 12.91
C SER A 369 -1.00 0.11 13.56
N LEU A 370 -1.10 -1.14 13.09
CA LEU A 370 -1.95 -2.16 13.74
C LEU A 370 -1.45 -2.52 15.14
N MET A 371 -0.13 -2.67 15.33
CA MET A 371 0.43 -2.86 16.67
C MET A 371 0.10 -1.68 17.59
N GLY A 372 0.19 -0.44 17.09
CA GLY A 372 -0.20 0.75 17.84
C GLY A 372 -1.67 0.75 18.26
N GLN A 373 -2.58 0.37 17.34
CA GLN A 373 -4.01 0.26 17.60
C GLN A 373 -4.33 -0.80 18.68
N VAL A 374 -3.73 -1.98 18.57
CA VAL A 374 -3.92 -3.07 19.55
C VAL A 374 -3.44 -2.64 20.93
N ALA A 375 -2.29 -1.97 21.02
CA ALA A 375 -1.76 -1.49 22.30
C ALA A 375 -2.56 -0.32 22.88
N ASP A 376 -3.19 0.51 22.05
CA ASP A 376 -4.10 1.57 22.51
C ASP A 376 -5.43 1.00 23.04
N ALA A 377 -5.94 -0.06 22.41
CA ALA A 377 -7.11 -0.79 22.88
C ALA A 377 -6.85 -1.58 24.17
N ARG A 378 -5.57 -1.81 24.52
CA ARG A 378 -5.14 -2.64 25.66
C ARG A 378 -4.09 -1.95 26.52
N PRO A 379 -4.50 -1.13 27.50
CA PRO A 379 -3.59 -0.49 28.44
C PRO A 379 -2.69 -1.51 29.14
N GLY A 380 -1.39 -1.23 29.21
CA GLY A 380 -0.39 -2.13 29.79
C GLY A 380 0.23 -3.14 28.83
N THR A 381 -0.09 -3.06 27.52
CA THR A 381 0.58 -3.85 26.46
C THR A 381 1.99 -3.33 26.17
N ARG A 382 2.16 -2.00 26.18
CA ARG A 382 3.47 -1.38 25.96
C ARG A 382 4.31 -1.53 27.23
N PRO A 383 5.56 -2.03 27.14
CA PRO A 383 6.46 -2.05 28.28
C PRO A 383 6.78 -0.61 28.73
N GLU A 384 7.28 -0.44 29.95
CA GLU A 384 7.72 0.87 30.43
C GLU A 384 9.19 0.81 30.86
N PRO A 385 10.10 1.62 30.27
CA PRO A 385 9.86 2.59 29.20
C PRO A 385 9.74 1.95 27.79
N TYR A 386 8.81 2.45 26.97
CA TYR A 386 8.69 2.05 25.56
C TYR A 386 8.89 3.23 24.59
N ARG A 387 10.05 3.21 23.95
CA ARG A 387 10.51 4.09 22.87
C ARG A 387 10.91 3.20 21.69
N PRO A 388 9.98 2.91 20.76
CA PRO A 388 10.25 2.03 19.63
C PRO A 388 11.04 2.75 18.55
N PHE A 389 11.95 2.03 17.89
CA PHE A 389 12.63 2.47 16.69
C PHE A 389 12.47 1.42 15.60
N VAL A 390 11.71 1.75 14.57
CA VAL A 390 11.37 0.79 13.51
C VAL A 390 12.25 1.01 12.29
N VAL A 391 12.83 -0.08 11.80
CA VAL A 391 13.65 -0.14 10.60
C VAL A 391 13.03 -1.10 9.60
N GLY A 392 12.69 -0.60 8.41
CA GLY A 392 12.20 -1.39 7.29
C GLY A 392 13.32 -1.67 6.29
N VAL A 393 13.67 -2.94 6.09
CA VAL A 393 14.67 -3.35 5.09
C VAL A 393 14.02 -3.50 3.73
N VAL A 394 14.38 -2.67 2.77
CA VAL A 394 13.95 -2.79 1.37
C VAL A 394 15.02 -3.55 0.59
N TRP A 395 14.63 -4.63 -0.06
CA TRP A 395 15.53 -5.45 -0.87
C TRP A 395 14.90 -5.78 -2.21
N PRO A 396 15.68 -6.09 -3.27
CA PRO A 396 15.14 -6.36 -4.60
C PRO A 396 14.42 -7.71 -4.65
N SER A 397 13.21 -7.74 -4.09
CA SER A 397 12.35 -8.92 -4.02
C SER A 397 11.59 -9.20 -5.31
N LYS A 398 11.79 -8.40 -6.35
CA LYS A 398 11.36 -8.71 -7.72
C LYS A 398 12.56 -9.25 -8.47
N ALA A 399 12.37 -10.34 -9.20
CA ALA A 399 13.47 -10.94 -9.96
C ALA A 399 14.10 -9.92 -10.92
N TRP A 400 13.28 -9.05 -11.51
CA TRP A 400 13.66 -7.99 -12.45
C TRP A 400 12.85 -6.70 -12.18
N ASP A 401 13.40 -5.54 -12.55
CA ASP A 401 12.90 -4.19 -12.23
C ASP A 401 11.48 -3.90 -12.77
N THR A 402 10.80 -2.94 -12.15
CA THR A 402 9.43 -2.41 -12.29
C THR A 402 8.92 -2.12 -13.71
N GLU A 403 9.76 -2.05 -14.75
CA GLU A 403 9.31 -2.03 -16.16
C GLU A 403 9.16 -3.43 -16.80
N SER A 404 9.46 -4.48 -16.05
CA SER A 404 9.31 -5.87 -16.48
C SER A 404 7.99 -6.43 -15.94
N ARG A 405 6.95 -6.29 -16.74
CA ARG A 405 5.73 -7.08 -16.57
C ARG A 405 6.10 -8.56 -16.56
N SER A 406 5.63 -9.27 -15.54
CA SER A 406 5.68 -10.73 -15.45
C SER A 406 5.21 -11.37 -16.77
N LEU A 407 5.74 -12.53 -17.16
CA LEU A 407 5.27 -13.32 -18.33
C LEU A 407 3.76 -13.65 -18.30
N THR A 408 3.09 -13.44 -17.17
CA THR A 408 1.64 -13.46 -17.03
C THR A 408 0.90 -12.40 -17.86
N ALA A 409 1.58 -11.33 -18.29
CA ALA A 409 1.02 -10.25 -19.10
C ALA A 409 1.26 -10.41 -20.61
N ILE A 410 1.59 -11.61 -21.10
CA ILE A 410 1.62 -11.89 -22.55
C ILE A 410 0.18 -12.10 -23.04
N GLN A 411 -0.60 -11.03 -23.03
CA GLN A 411 -1.74 -10.83 -23.91
C GLN A 411 -1.70 -9.38 -24.39
N ALA A 412 -1.66 -9.23 -25.72
CA ALA A 412 -1.69 -7.97 -26.49
C ALA A 412 -0.38 -7.13 -26.54
N GLY A 413 0.58 -7.55 -27.37
CA GLY A 413 1.38 -6.60 -28.17
C GLY A 413 2.85 -6.33 -27.80
N GLU A 414 3.42 -6.90 -26.75
CA GLU A 414 4.88 -6.83 -26.50
C GLU A 414 5.66 -7.86 -27.35
N ASP A 415 6.87 -7.49 -27.81
CA ASP A 415 7.79 -8.45 -28.45
C ASP A 415 8.22 -9.51 -27.42
N LEU A 416 7.77 -10.74 -27.61
CA LEU A 416 8.09 -11.88 -26.74
C LEU A 416 9.61 -12.05 -26.55
N THR A 417 10.42 -11.67 -27.54
CA THR A 417 11.88 -11.67 -27.46
C THR A 417 12.34 -10.74 -26.34
N LEU A 418 11.77 -9.53 -26.27
CA LEU A 418 12.06 -8.55 -25.24
C LEU A 418 11.57 -9.04 -23.86
N ALA A 419 10.42 -9.71 -23.80
CA ALA A 419 9.90 -10.28 -22.56
C ALA A 419 10.82 -11.40 -22.00
N VAL A 420 11.31 -12.30 -22.85
CA VAL A 420 12.28 -13.34 -22.46
C VAL A 420 13.62 -12.74 -22.06
N ALA A 421 14.10 -11.76 -22.83
CA ALA A 421 15.33 -11.03 -22.51
C ALA A 421 15.24 -10.28 -21.18
N LYS A 422 14.07 -9.76 -20.80
CA LYS A 422 13.86 -9.12 -19.49
C LYS A 422 13.95 -10.11 -18.32
N VAL A 423 13.64 -11.39 -18.54
CA VAL A 423 13.69 -12.45 -17.53
C VAL A 423 15.11 -13.04 -17.40
N LEU A 424 15.91 -13.04 -18.46
CA LEU A 424 17.30 -13.48 -18.38
C LEU A 424 18.21 -12.28 -18.05
N PRO A 425 18.92 -12.25 -16.90
CA PRO A 425 19.88 -11.18 -16.62
C PRO A 425 20.90 -11.01 -17.77
N PRO A 426 20.98 -9.82 -18.39
CA PRO A 426 21.86 -9.59 -19.53
C PRO A 426 23.33 -9.74 -19.15
N GLY A 427 24.13 -10.33 -20.05
CA GLY A 427 25.59 -10.41 -19.89
C GLY A 427 26.11 -11.55 -18.99
N ARG A 428 25.28 -12.52 -18.61
CA ARG A 428 25.72 -13.68 -17.79
C ARG A 428 26.27 -14.89 -18.58
N SER A 429 26.19 -14.89 -19.90
CA SER A 429 26.61 -16.03 -20.74
C SER A 429 26.96 -15.56 -22.15
N GLU A 430 27.99 -16.17 -22.76
CA GLU A 430 28.34 -15.96 -24.18
C GLU A 430 27.22 -16.42 -25.12
N ALA A 431 26.37 -17.36 -24.68
CA ALA A 431 25.23 -17.89 -25.44
C ALA A 431 23.92 -17.09 -25.25
N TYR A 432 23.97 -15.86 -24.71
CA TYR A 432 22.77 -15.10 -24.31
C TYR A 432 21.72 -14.94 -25.41
N LEU A 433 22.14 -14.54 -26.61
CA LEU A 433 21.20 -14.33 -27.72
C LEU A 433 20.58 -15.66 -28.20
N ASP A 434 21.36 -16.74 -28.21
CA ASP A 434 20.88 -18.07 -28.59
C ASP A 434 19.86 -18.59 -27.58
N ASP A 435 20.11 -18.37 -26.29
CA ASP A 435 19.26 -18.76 -25.19
C ASP A 435 17.92 -18.02 -25.20
N VAL A 436 17.95 -16.69 -25.38
CA VAL A 436 16.75 -15.87 -25.55
C VAL A 436 15.95 -16.35 -26.77
N THR A 437 16.63 -16.62 -27.88
CA THR A 437 16.00 -17.09 -29.13
C THR A 437 15.36 -18.47 -28.96
N ARG A 438 16.05 -19.40 -28.28
CA ARG A 438 15.54 -20.75 -28.00
C ARG A 438 14.32 -20.68 -27.09
N LEU A 439 14.37 -19.95 -25.98
CA LEU A 439 13.25 -19.80 -25.07
C LEU A 439 12.04 -19.12 -25.72
N ARG A 440 12.26 -18.06 -26.52
CA ARG A 440 11.20 -17.42 -27.32
C ARG A 440 10.54 -18.44 -28.26
N THR A 441 11.34 -19.24 -28.96
CA THR A 441 10.83 -20.26 -29.89
C THR A 441 9.97 -21.27 -29.16
N LEU A 442 10.45 -21.78 -28.03
CA LEU A 442 9.72 -22.74 -27.21
C LEU A 442 8.42 -22.17 -26.62
N LEU A 443 8.39 -20.88 -26.27
CA LEU A 443 7.18 -20.19 -25.78
C LEU A 443 6.12 -19.95 -26.86
N LEU A 444 6.50 -19.93 -28.14
CA LEU A 444 5.58 -19.77 -29.29
C LEU A 444 5.07 -21.11 -29.83
N GLN A 445 5.74 -22.22 -29.50
CA GLN A 445 5.32 -23.54 -29.94
C GLN A 445 4.01 -23.96 -29.26
N ASP A 446 3.18 -24.68 -30.01
CA ASP A 446 1.96 -25.29 -29.47
C ASP A 446 2.37 -26.23 -28.31
N PRO A 447 1.82 -26.04 -27.09
CA PRO A 447 2.13 -26.88 -25.94
C PRO A 447 2.01 -28.38 -26.19
N VAL A 448 1.13 -28.81 -27.12
CA VAL A 448 0.92 -30.22 -27.47
C VAL A 448 2.11 -30.82 -28.25
N THR A 449 2.93 -29.97 -28.87
CA THR A 449 4.07 -30.38 -29.70
C THR A 449 5.41 -30.38 -28.96
N LEU A 450 5.45 -29.87 -27.72
CA LEU A 450 6.65 -29.81 -26.90
C LEU A 450 7.13 -31.19 -26.43
N THR A 451 8.41 -31.47 -26.58
CA THR A 451 9.05 -32.74 -26.20
C THR A 451 9.68 -32.68 -24.81
N PRO A 452 9.95 -33.83 -24.15
CA PRO A 452 10.70 -33.85 -22.89
C PRO A 452 12.05 -33.13 -22.94
N GLN A 453 12.71 -33.15 -24.10
CA GLN A 453 13.98 -32.46 -24.29
C GLN A 453 13.81 -30.94 -24.26
N ASP A 454 12.71 -30.40 -24.79
CA ASP A 454 12.45 -28.95 -24.78
C ASP A 454 12.29 -28.39 -23.35
N TYR A 455 11.67 -29.17 -22.45
CA TYR A 455 11.59 -28.83 -21.03
C TYR A 455 12.97 -28.90 -20.35
N GLN A 456 13.79 -29.90 -20.68
CA GLN A 456 15.16 -30.02 -20.16
C GLN A 456 16.06 -28.88 -20.66
N ASP A 457 15.99 -28.54 -21.94
CA ASP A 457 16.71 -27.41 -22.54
C ASP A 457 16.30 -26.10 -21.86
N THR A 458 15.00 -25.87 -21.69
CA THR A 458 14.47 -24.69 -20.97
C THR A 458 15.07 -24.61 -19.57
N TRP A 459 15.09 -25.72 -18.82
CA TRP A 459 15.67 -25.75 -17.49
C TRP A 459 17.17 -25.46 -17.49
N GLN A 460 17.93 -26.06 -18.41
CA GLN A 460 19.38 -25.83 -18.55
C GLN A 460 19.69 -24.37 -18.90
N ILE A 461 18.88 -23.75 -19.77
CA ILE A 461 18.99 -22.33 -20.08
C ILE A 461 18.75 -21.51 -18.80
N LEU A 462 17.59 -21.66 -18.15
CA LEU A 462 17.25 -20.89 -16.94
C LEU A 462 18.32 -21.03 -15.84
N ARG A 463 18.85 -22.25 -15.63
CA ARG A 463 19.92 -22.51 -14.66
C ARG A 463 21.20 -21.73 -14.95
N ARG A 464 21.60 -21.56 -16.21
CA ARG A 464 22.80 -20.75 -16.56
C ARG A 464 22.69 -19.29 -16.11
N TYR A 465 21.48 -18.76 -16.03
CA TYR A 465 21.22 -17.37 -15.63
C TYR A 465 20.94 -17.18 -14.14
N SER A 466 20.95 -18.26 -13.37
CA SER A 466 20.67 -18.22 -11.94
C SER A 466 21.76 -17.54 -11.11
N LEU A 467 21.40 -17.05 -9.94
CA LEU A 467 22.39 -16.65 -8.94
C LEU A 467 23.21 -17.88 -8.48
N PRO A 468 24.54 -17.73 -8.27
CA PRO A 468 25.39 -18.81 -7.78
C PRO A 468 24.89 -19.34 -6.42
N ALA A 469 25.24 -20.59 -6.11
CA ALA A 469 24.98 -21.19 -4.80
C ALA A 469 25.91 -20.53 -3.78
N GLU A 470 25.43 -19.53 -3.04
CA GLU A 470 26.27 -18.77 -2.09
C GLU A 470 26.06 -19.15 -0.62
N SER A 471 24.99 -19.87 -0.25
CA SER A 471 24.75 -20.27 1.15
C SER A 471 25.25 -21.67 1.49
N VAL A 472 25.55 -21.90 2.77
CA VAL A 472 25.89 -23.22 3.34
C VAL A 472 24.67 -23.85 4.02
N ASP A 473 23.46 -23.35 3.71
CA ASP A 473 22.22 -23.84 4.31
C ASP A 473 21.78 -25.16 3.67
N ASP A 474 20.86 -25.83 4.36
CA ASP A 474 20.25 -27.07 3.91
C ASP A 474 19.60 -26.98 2.54
N GLU A 475 19.29 -25.75 2.13
CA GLU A 475 18.66 -25.38 0.87
C GLU A 475 19.63 -25.41 -0.33
N CYS A 476 20.95 -25.30 -0.09
CA CYS A 476 21.98 -25.37 -1.14
C CYS A 476 22.33 -26.78 -1.61
N LEU A 477 21.93 -27.81 -0.85
CA LEU A 477 21.99 -29.20 -1.30
C LEU A 477 21.09 -29.50 -2.50
N PHE A 478 20.24 -28.54 -2.88
CA PHE A 478 19.20 -28.71 -3.86
C PHE A 478 19.38 -27.85 -5.12
N ASP A 479 20.62 -27.39 -5.37
CA ASP A 479 20.99 -26.68 -6.60
C ASP A 479 21.47 -27.64 -7.73
N GLY A 480 21.17 -28.93 -7.60
CA GLY A 480 21.53 -30.01 -8.53
C GLY A 480 20.75 -29.99 -9.86
N PRO A 481 21.18 -30.76 -10.88
CA PRO A 481 20.42 -30.92 -12.12
C PRO A 481 19.08 -31.66 -11.85
N LEU A 482 18.07 -31.44 -12.71
CA LEU A 482 16.85 -32.26 -12.70
C LEU A 482 17.24 -33.76 -12.76
N PRO A 483 16.60 -34.63 -11.97
CA PRO A 483 16.85 -36.08 -12.05
C PRO A 483 16.63 -36.60 -13.47
N ALA A 484 17.59 -37.37 -13.99
CA ALA A 484 17.44 -38.01 -15.29
C ALA A 484 16.22 -38.96 -15.26
N GLY A 485 15.30 -38.81 -16.21
CA GLY A 485 14.10 -39.66 -16.32
C GLY A 485 12.79 -39.04 -15.84
N THR A 486 12.76 -37.76 -15.43
CA THR A 486 11.50 -37.02 -15.27
C THR A 486 10.86 -36.79 -16.64
N SER A 487 10.12 -37.79 -17.12
CA SER A 487 9.31 -37.66 -18.34
C SER A 487 8.07 -36.78 -18.06
N PRO A 488 7.81 -35.74 -18.87
CA PRO A 488 6.65 -34.86 -18.72
C PRO A 488 5.30 -35.58 -18.82
N GLN A 489 5.26 -36.77 -19.42
CA GLN A 489 3.99 -37.47 -19.65
C GLN A 489 3.48 -38.28 -18.46
N LYS A 490 4.31 -38.62 -17.45
CA LYS A 490 3.84 -39.47 -16.33
C LYS A 490 4.29 -39.10 -14.91
N GLY A 491 5.06 -38.02 -14.70
CA GLY A 491 5.50 -37.64 -13.33
C GLY A 491 5.47 -36.14 -13.00
N LEU A 492 5.06 -35.28 -13.94
CA LEU A 492 5.03 -33.81 -13.82
C LEU A 492 3.71 -33.22 -14.36
N GLY A 493 2.63 -34.02 -14.38
CA GLY A 493 1.41 -33.75 -15.16
C GLY A 493 0.90 -32.30 -15.08
N GLY A 494 1.14 -31.53 -16.15
CA GLY A 494 0.43 -30.28 -16.43
C GLY A 494 1.20 -28.96 -16.43
N LEU A 495 2.52 -28.92 -16.16
CA LEU A 495 3.25 -27.65 -16.13
C LEU A 495 3.65 -27.16 -17.53
N SER A 496 3.36 -25.90 -17.83
CA SER A 496 3.76 -25.24 -19.06
C SER A 496 5.19 -24.68 -18.98
N ILE A 497 5.79 -24.35 -20.13
CA ILE A 497 7.07 -23.61 -20.16
C ILE A 497 6.96 -22.28 -19.38
N ARG A 498 5.80 -21.62 -19.38
CA ARG A 498 5.55 -20.41 -18.58
C ARG A 498 5.64 -20.68 -17.07
N ASP A 499 5.24 -21.86 -16.62
CA ASP A 499 5.35 -22.26 -15.21
C ASP A 499 6.81 -22.50 -14.81
N LEU A 500 7.68 -22.97 -15.72
CA LEU A 500 9.12 -23.06 -15.48
C LEU A 500 9.75 -21.69 -15.21
N PHE A 501 9.30 -20.64 -15.89
CA PHE A 501 9.77 -19.28 -15.61
C PHE A 501 9.33 -18.76 -14.25
N ARG A 502 8.10 -19.09 -13.82
CA ARG A 502 7.61 -18.75 -12.47
C ARG A 502 8.38 -19.48 -11.38
N VAL A 503 8.82 -20.70 -11.65
CA VAL A 503 9.68 -21.47 -10.74
C VAL A 503 11.09 -20.87 -10.70
N PHE A 504 11.61 -20.42 -11.84
CA PHE A 504 12.90 -19.75 -11.91
C PHE A 504 12.92 -18.42 -11.16
N THR A 505 11.89 -17.57 -11.29
CA THR A 505 11.77 -16.33 -10.51
C THR A 505 11.74 -16.60 -9.02
N PHE A 506 10.95 -17.60 -8.61
CA PHE A 506 10.84 -18.04 -7.23
C PHE A 506 12.22 -18.44 -6.68
N TRP A 507 12.96 -19.29 -7.39
CA TRP A 507 14.27 -19.76 -6.95
C TRP A 507 15.34 -18.66 -6.93
N GLN A 508 15.37 -17.77 -7.94
CA GLN A 508 16.21 -16.57 -7.93
C GLN A 508 15.97 -15.73 -6.67
N MET A 509 14.70 -15.50 -6.31
CA MET A 509 14.36 -14.66 -5.14
C MET A 509 14.64 -15.35 -3.82
N LYS A 510 14.47 -16.67 -3.76
CA LYS A 510 14.93 -17.48 -2.62
C LYS A 510 16.43 -17.33 -2.39
N LYS A 511 17.26 -17.48 -3.43
CA LYS A 511 18.72 -17.30 -3.35
C LYS A 511 19.09 -15.89 -2.92
N ARG A 512 18.52 -14.89 -3.59
CA ARG A 512 18.75 -13.47 -3.29
C ARG A 512 18.40 -13.12 -1.85
N ALA A 513 17.26 -13.60 -1.33
CA ALA A 513 16.89 -13.37 0.07
C ALA A 513 17.95 -13.90 1.04
N GLY A 514 18.50 -15.09 0.76
CA GLY A 514 19.60 -15.67 1.52
C GLY A 514 20.88 -14.82 1.47
N THR A 515 21.33 -14.42 0.28
CA THR A 515 22.52 -13.55 0.10
C THR A 515 22.34 -12.20 0.80
N VAL A 516 21.21 -11.53 0.58
CA VAL A 516 20.90 -10.23 1.18
C VAL A 516 20.86 -10.32 2.70
N GLY A 517 20.26 -11.39 3.24
CA GLY A 517 20.21 -11.64 4.67
C GLY A 517 21.58 -11.89 5.28
N ASN A 518 22.31 -12.85 4.72
CA ASN A 518 23.63 -13.27 5.19
C ASN A 518 24.67 -12.14 5.22
N LEU A 519 24.61 -11.23 4.24
CA LEU A 519 25.53 -10.12 4.12
C LEU A 519 24.95 -8.84 4.73
N GLY A 520 23.96 -8.24 4.08
CA GLY A 520 23.45 -6.93 4.43
C GLY A 520 22.59 -6.92 5.70
N GLY A 521 21.69 -7.89 5.83
CA GLY A 521 20.86 -8.03 7.04
C GLY A 521 21.70 -8.26 8.29
N HIS A 522 22.69 -9.14 8.20
CA HIS A 522 23.66 -9.38 9.28
C HIS A 522 24.47 -8.13 9.62
N GLN A 523 25.06 -7.46 8.61
CA GLN A 523 25.85 -6.24 8.81
C GLN A 523 25.03 -5.13 9.48
N LEU A 524 23.78 -4.94 9.06
CA LEU A 524 22.88 -3.96 9.66
C LEU A 524 22.62 -4.27 11.15
N LEU A 525 22.26 -5.51 11.47
CA LEU A 525 22.04 -5.94 12.87
C LEU A 525 23.31 -5.72 13.70
N ALA A 526 24.45 -6.23 13.24
CA ALA A 526 25.72 -6.11 13.96
C ALA A 526 26.09 -4.65 14.22
N ARG A 527 25.96 -3.79 13.20
CA ARG A 527 26.30 -2.36 13.27
C ARG A 527 25.40 -1.59 14.24
N LEU A 528 24.10 -1.87 14.27
CA LEU A 528 23.18 -1.22 15.20
C LEU A 528 23.36 -1.77 16.63
N MET A 529 23.52 -3.08 16.80
CA MET A 529 23.73 -3.72 18.11
C MET A 529 25.03 -3.30 18.80
N GLN A 530 26.08 -2.99 18.03
CA GLN A 530 27.33 -2.47 18.58
C GLN A 530 27.15 -1.12 19.28
N GLU A 531 26.27 -0.26 18.73
CA GLU A 531 25.96 1.07 19.28
C GLU A 531 24.89 1.02 20.38
N PHE A 532 23.83 0.22 20.20
CA PHE A 532 22.65 0.21 21.08
C PHE A 532 22.56 -1.08 21.89
N ARG A 533 23.47 -1.23 22.86
CA ARG A 533 23.63 -2.49 23.61
C ARG A 533 22.52 -2.79 24.60
N ASP A 534 21.84 -1.76 25.11
CA ASP A 534 20.83 -1.87 26.17
C ASP A 534 19.40 -1.96 25.64
N ALA A 535 19.19 -1.83 24.33
CA ALA A 535 17.87 -1.93 23.72
C ALA A 535 17.45 -3.40 23.51
N GLU A 536 16.15 -3.65 23.45
CA GLU A 536 15.58 -4.93 23.02
C GLU A 536 15.46 -5.01 21.50
N TRP A 537 15.59 -6.20 20.94
CA TRP A 537 15.68 -6.45 19.50
C TRP A 537 14.61 -7.43 19.05
N HIS A 538 13.65 -6.92 18.27
CA HIS A 538 12.57 -7.71 17.70
C HIS A 538 12.70 -7.71 16.18
N VAL A 539 12.82 -8.91 15.61
CA VAL A 539 13.02 -9.09 14.18
C VAL A 539 11.81 -9.79 13.60
N SER A 540 11.26 -9.27 12.50
CA SER A 540 10.10 -9.85 11.84
C SER A 540 10.25 -9.90 10.32
N GLY A 541 9.91 -11.03 9.73
CA GLY A 541 9.92 -11.25 8.29
C GLY A 541 8.58 -11.79 7.80
N HIS A 542 8.21 -11.45 6.57
CA HIS A 542 7.10 -12.09 5.84
C HIS A 542 7.63 -12.85 4.63
N SER A 543 7.11 -14.06 4.35
CA SER A 543 7.45 -14.81 3.13
C SER A 543 8.98 -14.98 2.97
N PHE A 544 9.60 -14.55 1.86
CA PHE A 544 11.08 -14.58 1.72
C PHE A 544 11.83 -13.61 2.65
N GLY A 545 11.18 -12.61 3.22
CA GLY A 545 11.75 -11.80 4.30
C GLY A 545 12.08 -12.64 5.55
N CYS A 546 11.36 -13.75 5.78
CA CYS A 546 11.73 -14.74 6.80
C CYS A 546 13.09 -15.38 6.50
N ARG A 547 13.33 -15.75 5.23
CA ARG A 547 14.60 -16.32 4.79
C ARG A 547 15.74 -15.32 4.96
N LEU A 548 15.51 -14.06 4.63
CA LEU A 548 16.47 -12.97 4.82
C LEU A 548 16.91 -12.89 6.30
N TRP A 549 15.98 -12.83 7.24
CA TRP A 549 16.35 -12.76 8.65
C TRP A 549 16.98 -14.04 9.19
N LEU A 550 16.47 -15.20 8.79
CA LEU A 550 17.09 -16.46 9.18
C LEU A 550 18.53 -16.59 8.68
N ALA A 551 18.82 -16.14 7.45
CA ALA A 551 20.17 -16.10 6.92
C ALA A 551 21.06 -15.11 7.69
N ALA A 552 20.54 -13.94 8.06
CA ALA A 552 21.26 -12.95 8.87
C ALA A 552 21.66 -13.48 10.26
N LEU A 553 20.89 -14.43 10.79
CA LEU A 553 21.00 -14.98 12.14
C LEU A 553 21.79 -16.29 12.25
N THR A 554 22.19 -16.93 11.13
CA THR A 554 22.69 -18.32 11.13
C THR A 554 24.21 -18.44 10.93
N ASN A 555 24.82 -17.59 10.11
CA ASN A 555 26.19 -17.85 9.61
C ASN A 555 27.30 -17.02 10.26
N ASN A 556 26.97 -15.92 10.94
CA ASN A 556 27.94 -14.97 11.46
C ASN A 556 27.57 -14.59 12.90
N GLU A 557 28.58 -14.41 13.75
CA GLU A 557 28.38 -14.04 15.15
C GLU A 557 27.85 -12.60 15.26
N LEU A 558 26.69 -12.44 15.88
CA LEU A 558 26.17 -11.13 16.28
C LEU A 558 26.76 -10.70 17.63
N PRO A 559 26.90 -9.38 17.88
CA PRO A 559 27.40 -8.86 19.16
C PRO A 559 26.60 -9.32 20.39
N ARG A 560 25.31 -9.63 20.19
CA ARG A 560 24.41 -10.20 21.17
C ARG A 560 23.30 -10.97 20.46
N LYS A 561 22.54 -11.75 21.24
CA LYS A 561 21.30 -12.38 20.79
C LYS A 561 20.20 -11.33 20.63
N ILE A 562 19.28 -11.57 19.68
CA ILE A 562 18.02 -10.83 19.60
C ILE A 562 17.03 -11.34 20.64
N ASP A 563 16.03 -10.55 20.97
CA ASP A 563 15.08 -10.85 22.05
C ASP A 563 13.88 -11.63 21.51
N SER A 564 13.46 -11.36 20.27
CA SER A 564 12.42 -12.18 19.61
C SER A 564 12.52 -12.23 18.10
N LEU A 565 12.02 -13.32 17.51
CA LEU A 565 11.90 -13.49 16.06
C LEU A 565 10.47 -13.87 15.67
N THR A 566 9.87 -13.16 14.72
CA THR A 566 8.57 -13.53 14.15
C THR A 566 8.68 -13.81 12.65
N LEU A 567 8.27 -15.02 12.26
CA LEU A 567 8.31 -15.51 10.89
C LEU A 567 6.87 -15.65 10.39
N ILE A 568 6.39 -14.61 9.73
CA ILE A 568 5.01 -14.54 9.24
C ILE A 568 4.93 -15.25 7.89
N GLN A 569 4.19 -16.35 7.82
CA GLN A 569 4.02 -17.13 6.58
C GLN A 569 5.36 -17.38 5.87
N GLY A 570 6.32 -18.01 6.58
CA GLY A 570 7.69 -18.15 6.09
C GLY A 570 7.81 -19.00 4.82
N ALA A 571 8.39 -18.43 3.76
CA ALA A 571 8.75 -19.13 2.52
C ALA A 571 10.11 -19.83 2.65
N VAL A 572 10.21 -20.72 3.63
CA VAL A 572 11.41 -21.48 4.02
C VAL A 572 10.99 -22.91 4.32
N SER A 573 11.89 -23.89 4.16
CA SER A 573 11.59 -25.30 4.48
C SER A 573 10.98 -25.48 5.87
N SER A 574 9.92 -26.29 5.98
CA SER A 574 9.34 -26.66 7.29
C SER A 574 10.34 -27.36 8.21
N TYR A 575 11.42 -27.94 7.65
CA TYR A 575 12.51 -28.57 8.41
C TYR A 575 13.63 -27.60 8.80
N ALA A 576 13.48 -26.30 8.56
CA ALA A 576 14.50 -25.27 8.84
C ALA A 576 15.13 -25.38 10.24
N PHE A 577 14.33 -25.79 11.24
CA PHE A 577 14.73 -25.91 12.65
C PHE A 577 14.94 -27.36 13.12
N ALA A 578 14.76 -28.35 12.25
CA ALA A 578 14.75 -29.76 12.64
C ALA A 578 16.10 -30.22 13.21
N ILE A 579 16.07 -31.09 14.23
CA ILE A 579 17.28 -31.73 14.78
C ILE A 579 17.95 -32.60 13.72
N SER A 580 17.15 -33.30 12.93
CA SER A 580 17.57 -34.09 11.78
C SER A 580 16.51 -33.96 10.69
N VAL A 581 16.95 -33.64 9.48
CA VAL A 581 16.12 -33.64 8.27
C VAL A 581 15.92 -35.10 7.84
N PRO A 582 14.68 -35.54 7.59
CA PRO A 582 14.41 -36.90 7.10
C PRO A 582 15.19 -37.21 5.82
N GLY A 583 15.87 -38.36 5.77
CA GLY A 583 16.63 -38.81 4.60
C GLY A 583 18.04 -38.23 4.44
N GLU A 584 18.41 -37.23 5.25
CA GLU A 584 19.63 -36.42 5.02
C GLU A 584 20.66 -36.52 6.16
N ASN A 585 20.34 -37.20 7.28
CA ASN A 585 21.22 -37.42 8.45
C ASN A 585 21.97 -36.16 8.94
N ARG A 586 21.35 -34.98 8.83
CA ARG A 586 21.91 -33.67 9.20
C ARG A 586 20.81 -32.76 9.75
N PRO A 587 21.14 -31.76 10.59
CA PRO A 587 20.14 -30.80 11.08
C PRO A 587 19.60 -29.88 9.97
N GLY A 588 18.47 -29.23 10.26
CA GLY A 588 17.93 -28.15 9.44
C GLY A 588 18.91 -26.97 9.36
N GLY A 589 18.96 -26.31 8.20
CA GLY A 589 20.01 -25.34 7.87
C GLY A 589 19.92 -24.04 8.64
N TYR A 590 18.73 -23.69 9.14
CA TYR A 590 18.50 -22.51 9.98
C TYR A 590 18.37 -22.85 11.47
N ARG A 591 18.62 -24.11 11.86
CA ARG A 591 18.65 -24.52 13.26
C ARG A 591 19.61 -23.68 14.11
N PRO A 592 20.80 -23.25 13.62
CA PRO A 592 21.68 -22.37 14.40
C PRO A 592 21.04 -21.03 14.80
N ALA A 593 20.06 -20.51 14.04
CA ALA A 593 19.33 -19.29 14.39
C ALA A 593 18.59 -19.40 15.74
N ILE A 594 18.24 -20.60 16.19
CA ILE A 594 17.63 -20.80 17.52
C ILE A 594 18.58 -20.29 18.62
N ASN A 595 19.89 -20.44 18.42
CA ASN A 595 20.89 -20.04 19.40
C ASN A 595 21.14 -18.54 19.42
N THR A 596 20.66 -17.79 18.42
CA THR A 596 20.84 -16.33 18.33
C THR A 596 19.62 -15.55 18.81
N VAL A 597 18.58 -16.24 19.32
CA VAL A 597 17.38 -15.64 19.92
C VAL A 597 17.30 -16.01 21.41
N ASN A 598 17.02 -15.03 22.28
CA ASN A 598 16.80 -15.24 23.71
C ASN A 598 15.38 -15.70 24.02
N GLY A 599 14.38 -15.03 23.43
CA GLY A 599 12.98 -15.29 23.67
C GLY A 599 12.33 -16.15 22.59
N PRO A 600 11.09 -15.84 22.19
CA PRO A 600 10.29 -16.70 21.34
C PRO A 600 10.66 -16.52 19.86
N ILE A 601 10.62 -17.64 19.14
CA ILE A 601 10.62 -17.70 17.68
C ILE A 601 9.22 -18.13 17.25
N ILE A 602 8.41 -17.18 16.81
CA ILE A 602 7.05 -17.43 16.34
C ILE A 602 7.09 -17.75 14.84
N VAL A 603 6.39 -18.81 14.45
CA VAL A 603 6.18 -19.19 13.04
C VAL A 603 4.68 -19.24 12.77
N THR A 604 4.14 -18.30 12.01
CA THR A 604 2.73 -18.37 11.62
C THR A 604 2.56 -19.19 10.34
N HIS A 605 1.49 -19.98 10.27
CA HIS A 605 1.15 -20.76 9.08
C HIS A 605 -0.36 -20.79 8.84
N SER A 606 -0.76 -20.96 7.58
CA SER A 606 -2.17 -21.05 7.18
C SER A 606 -2.33 -21.91 5.93
N LYS A 607 -3.35 -22.77 5.92
CA LYS A 607 -3.74 -23.57 4.73
C LYS A 607 -4.33 -22.72 3.61
N GLN A 608 -4.80 -21.51 3.92
CA GLN A 608 -5.31 -20.53 2.95
C GLN A 608 -4.19 -19.81 2.20
N ASP A 609 -2.93 -19.95 2.64
CA ASP A 609 -1.78 -19.43 1.91
C ASP A 609 -1.48 -20.28 0.65
N MET A 610 -2.24 -20.04 -0.42
CA MET A 610 -2.12 -20.78 -1.67
C MET A 610 -0.71 -20.73 -2.28
N PRO A 611 0.01 -19.58 -2.30
CA PRO A 611 1.41 -19.55 -2.74
C PRO A 611 2.31 -20.53 -1.98
N LEU A 612 2.20 -20.61 -0.65
CA LEU A 612 3.05 -21.50 0.15
C LEU A 612 2.58 -22.96 0.16
N ASN A 613 1.30 -23.22 -0.08
CA ASN A 613 0.75 -24.58 -0.17
C ASN A 613 0.93 -25.21 -1.56
N TRP A 614 1.07 -24.39 -2.62
CA TRP A 614 1.15 -24.88 -4.00
C TRP A 614 2.45 -24.49 -4.72
N ALA A 615 2.75 -23.19 -4.82
CA ALA A 615 3.88 -22.72 -5.61
C ALA A 615 5.23 -23.06 -4.95
N TYR A 616 5.32 -22.93 -3.62
CA TYR A 616 6.55 -23.28 -2.89
C TYR A 616 6.90 -24.76 -3.02
N PRO A 617 6.00 -25.74 -2.74
CA PRO A 617 6.32 -27.16 -2.91
C PRO A 617 6.62 -27.54 -4.35
N LEU A 618 5.93 -26.92 -5.31
CA LEU A 618 6.15 -27.14 -6.74
C LEU A 618 7.55 -26.66 -7.19
N GLY A 619 7.89 -25.42 -6.86
CA GLY A 619 9.21 -24.86 -7.16
C GLY A 619 10.32 -25.63 -6.46
N SER A 620 10.02 -26.14 -5.27
CA SER A 620 10.91 -26.99 -4.49
C SER A 620 11.18 -28.34 -5.17
N ARG A 621 10.13 -29.07 -5.56
CA ARG A 621 10.21 -30.35 -6.29
C ARG A 621 10.96 -30.22 -7.62
N LEU A 622 10.69 -29.16 -8.38
CA LEU A 622 11.34 -28.93 -9.67
C LEU A 622 12.82 -28.59 -9.57
N ALA A 623 13.26 -28.02 -8.46
CA ALA A 623 14.68 -27.84 -8.19
C ALA A 623 15.39 -29.17 -7.85
N GLY A 624 14.69 -30.32 -7.85
CA GLY A 624 15.28 -31.60 -7.47
C GLY A 624 15.57 -31.70 -5.97
N GLN A 625 14.83 -30.94 -5.15
CA GLN A 625 14.83 -31.11 -3.69
C GLN A 625 14.39 -32.57 -3.37
N VAL A 626 14.86 -33.21 -2.30
CA VAL A 626 14.63 -34.66 -2.04
C VAL A 626 13.20 -35.02 -1.61
N GLY A 627 12.69 -36.16 -2.11
CA GLY A 627 11.40 -36.80 -1.81
C GLY A 627 10.87 -37.61 -3.01
N GLU A 628 10.29 -38.81 -2.79
CA GLU A 628 9.72 -39.63 -3.89
C GLU A 628 8.60 -38.90 -4.67
N LEU A 629 8.43 -39.28 -5.94
CA LEU A 629 7.60 -38.61 -6.96
C LEU A 629 6.07 -38.79 -6.80
N GLU A 630 5.55 -39.30 -5.69
CA GLU A 630 4.12 -39.64 -5.51
C GLU A 630 3.34 -38.57 -4.72
N PRO A 631 2.27 -37.99 -5.28
CA PRO A 631 1.38 -37.07 -4.58
C PRO A 631 0.23 -37.86 -3.96
N THR A 632 0.41 -38.45 -2.78
CA THR A 632 -0.73 -38.99 -2.01
C THR A 632 -0.62 -38.70 -0.51
N GLY A 633 -1.35 -37.66 -0.08
CA GLY A 633 -2.31 -37.82 1.03
C GLY A 633 -1.84 -37.72 2.49
N ALA A 634 -0.60 -37.40 2.83
CA ALA A 634 -0.25 -37.09 4.22
C ALA A 634 0.76 -35.93 4.34
N PRO A 635 0.42 -34.82 5.03
CA PRO A 635 1.41 -33.82 5.42
C PRO A 635 2.31 -34.29 6.59
N PRO A 636 3.51 -33.69 6.70
CA PRO A 636 4.08 -32.73 5.77
C PRO A 636 4.98 -33.42 4.73
N SER A 637 4.74 -33.06 3.46
CA SER A 637 5.67 -33.35 2.37
C SER A 637 7.08 -32.83 2.73
N PRO A 638 8.17 -33.49 2.29
CA PRO A 638 9.53 -32.96 2.46
C PRO A 638 9.71 -31.52 1.91
N TYR A 639 8.80 -31.08 1.02
CA TYR A 639 8.82 -29.78 0.35
C TYR A 639 7.92 -28.72 0.99
N SER A 640 7.29 -29.01 2.13
CA SER A 640 6.36 -28.06 2.75
C SER A 640 7.09 -26.83 3.31
N ALA A 641 6.51 -25.65 3.15
CA ALA A 641 7.01 -24.39 3.70
C ALA A 641 6.58 -24.19 5.17
N LEU A 642 7.37 -23.45 5.95
CA LEU A 642 6.99 -23.00 7.30
C LEU A 642 5.61 -22.34 7.31
N GLY A 643 5.35 -21.43 6.35
CA GLY A 643 4.05 -20.73 6.29
C GLY A 643 2.87 -21.58 5.83
N ALA A 644 3.10 -22.81 5.34
CA ALA A 644 2.04 -23.73 4.96
C ALA A 644 1.67 -24.68 6.12
N VAL A 645 2.67 -25.28 6.78
CA VAL A 645 2.46 -26.37 7.75
C VAL A 645 3.06 -26.11 9.12
N GLY A 646 3.72 -24.97 9.30
CA GLY A 646 4.48 -24.65 10.51
C GLY A 646 5.87 -25.26 10.55
N ALA A 647 6.54 -25.12 11.69
CA ALA A 647 7.84 -25.74 11.92
C ALA A 647 7.70 -27.24 12.25
N SER A 648 8.43 -28.07 11.52
CA SER A 648 8.48 -29.52 11.72
C SER A 648 9.36 -29.90 12.91
N ALA A 649 8.92 -30.91 13.67
CA ALA A 649 9.68 -31.52 14.78
C ALA A 649 10.19 -30.53 15.86
N VAL A 650 9.45 -29.43 16.10
CA VAL A 650 9.69 -28.51 17.23
C VAL A 650 8.84 -28.89 18.45
N GLY A 651 9.38 -28.66 19.65
CA GLY A 651 8.77 -29.09 20.91
C GLY A 651 7.53 -28.32 21.37
N HIS A 652 7.24 -27.15 20.78
CA HIS A 652 6.11 -26.30 21.17
C HIS A 652 5.23 -25.97 19.95
N ARG A 653 3.96 -26.36 20.00
CA ARG A 653 2.93 -26.03 19.00
C ARG A 653 1.83 -25.24 19.68
N LEU A 654 1.51 -24.08 19.14
CA LEU A 654 0.39 -23.24 19.55
C LEU A 654 -0.66 -23.31 18.44
N VAL A 655 -1.89 -23.64 18.80
CA VAL A 655 -3.04 -23.44 17.92
C VAL A 655 -3.69 -22.15 18.40
N LEU A 656 -3.99 -21.21 17.50
CA LEU A 656 -4.77 -20.02 17.88
C LEU A 656 -6.24 -20.36 18.21
N GLU A 657 -6.65 -21.64 18.11
CA GLU A 657 -7.97 -22.11 18.50
C GLU A 657 -8.07 -22.30 20.02
N GLU A 658 -8.40 -21.21 20.71
CA GLU A 658 -9.24 -21.29 21.90
C GLU A 658 -10.15 -20.07 22.09
N TYR A 659 -10.66 -19.44 21.01
CA TYR A 659 -11.60 -18.30 21.15
C TYR A 659 -12.71 -18.32 20.09
N ARG A 660 -13.56 -19.36 20.14
CA ARG A 660 -14.78 -19.49 19.31
C ARG A 660 -16.00 -18.70 19.80
N GLN A 661 -15.90 -17.98 20.92
CA GLN A 661 -17.07 -17.33 21.53
C GLN A 661 -17.20 -15.83 21.21
N ASP A 662 -16.11 -15.17 20.79
CA ASP A 662 -16.14 -13.79 20.31
C ASP A 662 -14.98 -13.55 19.31
N PRO A 663 -15.26 -13.48 18.00
CA PRO A 663 -14.23 -13.22 16.98
C PRO A 663 -13.62 -11.82 17.05
N THR A 664 -14.12 -10.95 17.92
CA THR A 664 -13.61 -9.58 18.15
C THR A 664 -12.74 -9.45 19.40
N ALA A 665 -12.69 -10.47 20.26
CA ALA A 665 -11.89 -10.46 21.48
C ALA A 665 -10.51 -11.07 21.25
N LEU A 666 -9.43 -10.26 21.31
CA LEU A 666 -8.08 -10.83 21.24
C LEU A 666 -7.79 -11.69 22.48
N PRO A 667 -6.95 -12.73 22.39
CA PRO A 667 -6.71 -13.65 23.50
C PRO A 667 -6.03 -12.96 24.71
N PRO A 668 -6.13 -13.56 25.92
CA PRO A 668 -5.32 -13.17 27.06
C PRO A 668 -3.83 -13.40 26.76
N ARG A 669 -2.97 -12.83 27.62
CA ARG A 669 -1.51 -12.87 27.46
C ARG A 669 -1.00 -14.28 27.16
N TYR A 670 -0.25 -14.43 26.05
CA TYR A 670 0.45 -15.67 25.77
C TYR A 670 1.67 -15.76 26.66
N ALA A 671 1.75 -16.80 27.51
CA ALA A 671 2.95 -17.11 28.26
C ALA A 671 3.98 -17.78 27.33
N LEU A 672 4.60 -16.99 26.47
CA LEU A 672 5.67 -17.44 25.60
C LEU A 672 6.98 -17.44 26.41
N GLY A 673 7.80 -18.48 26.24
CA GLY A 673 9.16 -18.52 26.75
C GLY A 673 10.17 -18.53 25.61
N SER A 674 11.40 -18.99 25.87
CA SER A 674 12.40 -19.24 24.83
C SER A 674 12.05 -20.49 24.01
N GLY A 675 12.16 -20.41 22.68
CA GLY A 675 11.99 -21.57 21.80
C GLY A 675 11.18 -21.28 20.54
N VAL A 676 10.98 -22.32 19.70
CA VAL A 676 10.23 -22.21 18.44
C VAL A 676 8.78 -22.60 18.67
N PHE A 677 7.86 -21.69 18.36
CA PHE A 677 6.41 -21.84 18.47
C PHE A 677 5.78 -21.78 17.08
N SER A 678 5.21 -22.90 16.66
CA SER A 678 4.38 -22.93 15.44
C SER A 678 2.97 -22.48 15.78
N VAL A 679 2.44 -21.49 15.06
CA VAL A 679 1.15 -20.83 15.29
C VAL A 679 0.24 -21.05 14.09
N ASN A 680 -0.84 -21.81 14.29
CA ASN A 680 -1.86 -22.02 13.26
C ASN A 680 -2.77 -20.80 13.14
N GLY A 681 -2.78 -20.17 11.96
CA GLY A 681 -3.59 -19.01 11.60
C GLY A 681 -4.67 -19.28 10.55
N ASP A 682 -5.09 -20.53 10.36
CA ASP A 682 -6.07 -20.92 9.34
C ASP A 682 -7.36 -20.08 9.38
N GLU A 683 -7.88 -19.72 10.55
CA GLU A 683 -9.14 -18.95 10.65
C GLU A 683 -8.92 -17.44 10.52
N LEU A 684 -7.67 -16.95 10.62
CA LEU A 684 -7.33 -15.53 10.78
C LEU A 684 -6.48 -14.96 9.64
N ILE A 685 -5.83 -15.83 8.88
CA ILE A 685 -5.00 -15.49 7.73
C ILE A 685 -5.72 -16.08 6.52
N ASP A 686 -6.48 -15.23 5.82
CA ASP A 686 -7.34 -15.59 4.68
C ASP A 686 -6.58 -15.67 3.34
N GLY A 687 -5.27 -15.44 3.34
CA GLY A 687 -4.40 -15.57 2.18
C GLY A 687 -2.97 -15.09 2.43
N HIS A 688 -2.12 -15.10 1.40
CA HIS A 688 -0.69 -14.74 1.52
C HIS A 688 -0.44 -13.28 1.93
N SER A 689 -1.37 -12.38 1.59
CA SER A 689 -1.35 -10.96 1.99
C SER A 689 -2.36 -10.66 3.11
N GLY A 690 -3.02 -11.71 3.62
CA GLY A 690 -4.14 -11.65 4.58
C GLY A 690 -3.71 -11.59 6.05
N PHE A 691 -2.43 -11.38 6.33
CA PHE A 691 -1.89 -11.43 7.70
C PHE A 691 -2.01 -10.09 8.46
N TYR A 692 -2.61 -9.06 7.87
CA TYR A 692 -2.83 -7.77 8.52
C TYR A 692 -4.10 -7.80 9.38
N SER A 693 -4.01 -8.47 10.53
CA SER A 693 -5.10 -8.55 11.50
C SER A 693 -4.62 -8.13 12.88
N GLU A 694 -5.56 -7.68 13.71
CA GLU A 694 -5.29 -7.35 15.12
C GLU A 694 -4.72 -8.56 15.89
N HIS A 695 -5.09 -9.79 15.49
CA HIS A 695 -4.57 -11.03 16.07
C HIS A 695 -3.07 -11.22 15.80
N ILE A 696 -2.61 -10.96 14.58
CA ILE A 696 -1.17 -11.03 14.24
C ILE A 696 -0.41 -9.89 14.92
N ALA A 697 -1.00 -8.69 15.01
CA ALA A 697 -0.42 -7.59 15.75
C ALA A 697 -0.33 -7.89 17.26
N TRP A 698 -1.34 -8.55 17.84
CA TRP A 698 -1.32 -9.03 19.22
C TRP A 698 -0.26 -10.11 19.45
N LEU A 699 -0.08 -11.01 18.49
CA LEU A 699 0.97 -12.02 18.51
C LEU A 699 2.38 -11.39 18.51
N LEU A 700 2.58 -10.30 17.77
CA LEU A 700 3.83 -9.51 17.81
C LEU A 700 4.04 -8.84 19.18
N TRP A 701 2.98 -8.38 19.84
CA TRP A 701 3.08 -7.88 21.22
C TRP A 701 3.46 -8.97 22.22
N ALA A 702 2.91 -10.17 22.05
CA ALA A 702 3.22 -11.31 22.89
C ALA A 702 4.70 -11.73 22.86
N THR A 703 5.44 -11.37 21.80
CA THR A 703 6.88 -11.61 21.74
C THR A 703 7.72 -10.59 22.50
N ILE A 704 7.14 -9.45 22.86
CA ILE A 704 7.80 -8.33 23.55
C ILE A 704 7.55 -8.43 25.07
N GLU A 705 6.37 -8.88 25.51
CA GLU A 705 5.95 -8.89 26.92
C GLU A 705 6.59 -9.99 27.82
N GLN A 706 7.81 -10.48 27.54
CA GLN A 706 8.41 -11.60 28.30
C GLN A 706 9.08 -11.21 29.62
#